data_AF-A0A1Y1VP89-F1
#
_entry.id   AF-A0A1Y1VP89-F1
#
_cell.length_a   1.000
_cell.length_b   1.000
_cell.length_c   1.000
_cell.angle_alpha   90.00
_cell.angle_beta   90.00
_cell.angle_gamma   90.00
#
_symmetry.space_group_name_H-M   'P 1'
#
loop_
_entity.id
_entity.type
_entity.pdbx_description
1 polymer ?
#
loop_
_entity_poly.entity_id
_entity_poly.type
_entity_poly.pdbx_seq_one_letter_code
_entity_poly.pdbx_strand_id
1 'polypeptide(L)'
;MRINNIFGAIYFSLIFIGIENLLFLLANINNKKNIYLLYCGTGIVFFVLGWFINMSFYKRSVNNLINRIQKKYNQKNIIEKLKSDLEEEHGLQNSNKSLETIVTQKKINKKERCFKSYKDASYLCKFIIHNRSTKSFLLVERIFKECITEYPRNPYIYIDFWNHLYGLRLFISKNDIYYDDYLSLINEMNRLSNSVLYKLSNLESNLEIKFLIYDAFYSFKTNKDKFKRNKNNSDGDCGFGTDLVKDVAVEYHIKSLIALRNLFNELKNINTTKNFNYILYLNDNLSEVLRKAKKYYTVYINKFSFSKEVLELYISFIRDVLEEFIKDLEYNDIIVKNNEESDKNNKHYSKSEGASVVNEDKYRRIKILRNNLTSEFKKPINSIYSIMQYFMLIIIGIGVICNYKNRENYNSIIYGITGTYNGFQSPYIISKLKYNVRLTSLGLVGGKTNLVKEFMDELILHEDFVRNIYVPSIYKRYSIDPIGIYTVKPLDNDIYDEVRNENYFLNLMRLERNVRKFIDIYNEIEESGSEVSLALLTSPIMRYFKANSLGQLGPLFINSANLIISGNQVLIDNTVNFTYIIIGICIILNIIVVYFVIIPSCNKNVETIQNILNVFKYIPNESVDEIINEYDKQIDTLHEKHINDNIYESNINNNDNDNNKERYLCSTMRIKTKLITFSIISLILLMFPCLFIFVFNDDVMNAIIYLGNSAKRVYYVNSVGLSAFETIFHDTTSFGKKVNSYLFEMADILQKEENKLKSGYYGAPLTSFEYLSEFLGKPGCVRSERYKYQCEEREFDDGKIRINEKIDFYKNIYKLIKIKVVL
;
A
#
# COMPACT_ATOMS: atom_id res chain seq x y z
N MET A 1 11.26 23.10 -2.42
CA MET A 1 10.35 23.22 -1.25
C MET A 1 8.89 22.97 -1.62
N ARG A 2 8.31 23.64 -2.62
CA ARG A 2 6.93 23.37 -3.09
C ARG A 2 6.70 21.89 -3.44
N ILE A 3 7.64 21.26 -4.14
CA ILE A 3 7.57 19.83 -4.52
C ILE A 3 7.59 18.90 -3.29
N ASN A 4 8.42 19.18 -2.27
CA ASN A 4 8.45 18.39 -1.04
C ASN A 4 7.19 18.56 -0.19
N ASN A 5 6.57 19.74 -0.23
CA ASN A 5 5.31 19.98 0.47
C ASN A 5 4.15 19.26 -0.24
N ILE A 6 4.18 19.16 -1.57
CA ILE A 6 3.20 18.37 -2.35
C ILE A 6 3.34 16.88 -1.98
N PHE A 7 4.56 16.32 -2.04
CA PHE A 7 4.76 14.93 -1.67
C PHE A 7 4.39 14.66 -0.20
N GLY A 8 4.75 15.56 0.72
CA GLY A 8 4.33 15.48 2.12
C GLY A 8 2.81 15.49 2.29
N ALA A 9 2.09 16.33 1.55
CA ALA A 9 0.63 16.38 1.59
C ALA A 9 -0.02 15.11 1.00
N ILE A 10 0.55 14.52 -0.06
CA ILE A 10 0.10 13.26 -0.64
C ILE A 10 0.32 12.10 0.33
N TYR A 11 1.49 11.98 0.95
CA TYR A 11 1.75 10.93 1.92
C TYR A 11 0.86 11.07 3.16
N PHE A 12 0.65 12.29 3.63
CA PHE A 12 -0.21 12.54 4.78
C PHE A 12 -1.69 12.23 4.48
N SER A 13 -2.18 12.57 3.27
CA SER A 13 -3.55 12.25 2.87
C SER A 13 -3.77 10.74 2.73
N LEU A 14 -2.81 10.01 2.15
CA LEU A 14 -2.88 8.55 2.04
C LEU A 14 -2.87 7.87 3.42
N ILE A 15 -2.04 8.35 4.35
CA ILE A 15 -2.01 7.83 5.73
C ILE A 15 -3.34 8.10 6.44
N PHE A 16 -3.91 9.29 6.33
CA PHE A 16 -5.18 9.60 6.97
C PHE A 16 -6.37 8.90 6.33
N ILE A 17 -6.38 8.67 5.02
CA ILE A 17 -7.37 7.81 4.36
C ILE A 17 -7.23 6.37 4.86
N GLY A 18 -6.00 5.88 5.08
CA GLY A 18 -5.75 4.58 5.69
C GLY A 18 -6.26 4.49 7.14
N ILE A 19 -6.01 5.52 7.96
CA ILE A 19 -6.49 5.61 9.34
C ILE A 19 -8.01 5.75 9.38
N GLU A 20 -8.62 6.52 8.48
CA GLU A 20 -10.06 6.67 8.35
C GLU A 20 -10.71 5.34 7.96
N ASN A 21 -10.12 4.59 7.01
CA ASN A 21 -10.51 3.22 6.70
C ASN A 21 -10.44 2.31 7.93
N LEU A 22 -9.32 2.38 8.67
CA LEU A 22 -9.13 1.62 9.89
C LEU A 22 -10.17 2.01 10.95
N LEU A 23 -10.46 3.30 11.13
CA LEU A 23 -11.42 3.80 12.11
C LEU A 23 -12.85 3.44 11.73
N PHE A 24 -13.25 3.51 10.46
CA PHE A 24 -14.57 3.05 10.02
C PHE A 24 -14.70 1.53 10.17
N LEU A 25 -13.62 0.79 9.95
CA LEU A 25 -13.56 -0.65 10.17
C LEU A 25 -13.60 -1.00 11.67
N LEU A 26 -12.97 -0.19 12.53
CA LEU A 26 -13.00 -0.37 13.99
C LEU A 26 -14.33 0.06 14.62
N ALA A 27 -14.92 1.15 14.13
CA ALA A 27 -16.17 1.71 14.64
C ALA A 27 -17.42 1.02 14.10
N ASN A 28 -17.25 0.05 13.19
CA ASN A 28 -18.34 -0.73 12.60
C ASN A 28 -19.40 0.14 11.88
N ILE A 29 -19.00 1.32 11.38
CA ILE A 29 -19.90 2.31 10.75
C ILE A 29 -20.29 1.89 9.32
N ASN A 30 -19.94 0.67 8.89
CA ASN A 30 -19.86 0.23 7.50
C ASN A 30 -21.18 0.23 6.68
N ASN A 31 -22.33 0.62 7.23
CA ASN A 31 -23.65 0.35 6.66
C ASN A 31 -24.36 1.50 5.91
N LYS A 32 -23.69 2.60 5.51
CA LYS A 32 -24.40 3.68 4.77
C LYS A 32 -23.69 4.14 3.50
N LYS A 33 -24.48 4.29 2.41
CA LYS A 33 -24.13 4.92 1.11
C LYS A 33 -23.38 6.27 1.27
N ASN A 34 -23.64 6.98 2.37
CA ASN A 34 -23.04 8.28 2.67
C ASN A 34 -21.53 8.25 2.95
N ILE A 35 -20.95 7.08 3.23
CA ILE A 35 -19.51 6.95 3.55
C ILE A 35 -18.63 7.27 2.34
N TYR A 36 -19.10 7.01 1.11
CA TYR A 36 -18.32 7.33 -0.10
C TYR A 36 -18.23 8.83 -0.40
N LEU A 37 -19.33 9.56 -0.16
CA LEU A 37 -19.31 11.03 -0.22
C LEU A 37 -18.41 11.60 0.88
N LEU A 38 -18.41 10.95 2.05
CA LEU A 38 -17.48 11.28 3.12
C LEU A 38 -16.03 11.07 2.67
N TYR A 39 -15.67 9.92 2.09
CA TYR A 39 -14.31 9.62 1.61
C TYR A 39 -13.75 10.63 0.60
N CYS A 40 -14.58 11.02 -0.37
CA CYS A 40 -14.15 12.01 -1.36
C CYS A 40 -13.98 13.40 -0.71
N GLY A 41 -14.88 13.76 0.21
CA GLY A 41 -14.77 15.01 0.97
C GLY A 41 -13.57 15.04 1.91
N THR A 42 -13.36 13.98 2.70
CA THR A 42 -12.29 13.87 3.69
C THR A 42 -10.92 13.76 3.02
N GLY A 43 -10.81 13.09 1.87
CA GLY A 43 -9.56 13.03 1.09
C GLY A 43 -9.04 14.41 0.69
N ILE A 44 -9.92 15.32 0.24
CA ILE A 44 -9.55 16.70 -0.10
C ILE A 44 -9.17 17.48 1.17
N VAL A 45 -9.93 17.34 2.25
CA VAL A 45 -9.67 18.01 3.53
C VAL A 45 -8.33 17.55 4.13
N PHE A 46 -8.01 16.26 4.09
CA PHE A 46 -6.75 15.73 4.61
C PHE A 46 -5.54 16.12 3.77
N PHE A 47 -5.69 16.29 2.46
CA PHE A 47 -4.64 16.84 1.63
C PHE A 47 -4.29 18.28 2.03
N VAL A 48 -5.31 19.13 2.24
CA VAL A 48 -5.12 20.51 2.69
C VAL A 48 -4.54 20.57 4.11
N LEU A 49 -5.05 19.76 5.05
CA LEU A 49 -4.51 19.69 6.41
C LEU A 49 -3.06 19.18 6.44
N GLY A 50 -2.74 18.15 5.65
CA GLY A 50 -1.39 17.61 5.55
C GLY A 50 -0.38 18.65 5.08
N TRP A 51 -0.78 19.52 4.15
CA TRP A 51 0.02 20.66 3.72
C TRP A 51 0.35 21.62 4.87
N PHE A 52 -0.66 22.04 5.65
CA PHE A 52 -0.48 22.97 6.77
C PHE A 52 0.27 22.36 7.95
N ILE A 53 0.00 21.09 8.28
CA ILE A 53 0.68 20.37 9.36
C ILE A 53 2.17 20.23 9.05
N ASN A 54 2.54 19.85 7.82
CA ASN A 54 3.93 19.74 7.40
C ASN A 54 4.67 21.09 7.55
N MET A 55 4.01 22.19 7.16
CA MET A 55 4.55 23.55 7.34
C MET A 55 4.70 23.95 8.82
N SER A 56 3.72 23.59 9.66
CA SER A 56 3.74 23.88 11.10
C SER A 56 4.80 23.08 11.85
N PHE A 57 4.94 21.78 11.53
CA PHE A 57 5.93 20.90 12.15
C PHE A 57 7.36 21.37 11.83
N TYR A 58 7.57 21.82 10.60
CA TYR A 58 8.81 22.45 10.17
C TYR A 58 9.10 23.72 11.00
N LYS A 59 8.13 24.64 11.10
CA LYS A 59 8.26 25.89 11.87
C LYS A 59 8.51 25.64 13.36
N ARG A 60 7.79 24.70 13.98
CA ARG A 60 7.94 24.34 15.41
C ARG A 60 9.31 23.74 15.72
N SER A 61 9.80 22.87 14.85
CA SER A 61 11.12 22.25 15.01
C SER A 61 12.23 23.29 14.99
N VAL A 62 12.14 24.27 14.08
CA VAL A 62 13.05 25.41 14.01
C VAL A 62 12.97 26.28 15.26
N ASN A 63 11.76 26.66 15.71
CA ASN A 63 11.58 27.50 16.90
C ASN A 63 12.09 26.84 18.20
N ASN A 64 11.84 25.55 18.39
CA ASN A 64 12.34 24.80 19.54
C ASN A 64 13.86 24.77 19.58
N LEU A 65 14.50 24.70 18.41
CA LEU A 65 15.95 24.74 18.29
C LEU A 65 16.50 26.12 18.66
N ILE A 66 15.89 27.18 18.12
CA ILE A 66 16.23 28.58 18.43
C ILE A 66 16.15 28.82 19.94
N ASN A 67 15.07 28.38 20.60
CA ASN A 67 14.89 28.56 22.05
C ASN A 67 15.96 27.84 22.88
N ARG A 68 16.47 26.68 22.44
CA ARG A 68 17.56 25.97 23.15
C ARG A 68 18.89 26.68 23.02
N ILE A 69 19.19 27.17 21.82
CA ILE A 69 20.41 27.95 21.55
C ILE A 69 20.38 29.24 22.37
N GLN A 70 19.23 29.91 22.42
CA GLN A 70 19.04 31.12 23.21
C GLN A 70 19.17 30.86 24.73
N LYS A 71 18.61 29.76 25.24
CA LYS A 71 18.79 29.36 26.65
C LYS A 71 20.25 29.10 27.00
N LYS A 72 20.99 28.36 26.16
CA LYS A 72 22.41 28.08 26.42
C LYS A 72 23.29 29.33 26.28
N TYR A 73 22.97 30.24 25.37
CA TYR A 73 23.64 31.54 25.27
C TYR A 73 23.40 32.41 26.52
N ASN A 74 22.16 32.47 27.00
CA ASN A 74 21.81 33.19 28.22
C ASN A 74 22.49 32.57 29.46
N GLN A 75 22.53 31.24 29.58
CA GLN A 75 23.28 30.56 30.64
C GLN A 75 24.78 30.87 30.58
N LYS A 76 25.38 30.92 29.38
CA LYS A 76 26.80 31.26 29.21
C LYS A 76 27.09 32.70 29.61
N ASN A 77 26.23 33.65 29.25
CA ASN A 77 26.35 35.04 29.69
C ASN A 77 26.19 35.19 31.21
N ILE A 78 25.30 34.41 31.84
CA ILE A 78 25.15 34.39 33.31
C ILE A 78 26.41 33.81 33.97
N ILE A 79 27.00 32.75 33.40
CA ILE A 79 28.25 32.15 33.92
C ILE A 79 29.43 33.11 33.72
N GLU A 80 29.56 33.76 32.56
CA GLU A 80 30.63 34.75 32.32
C GLU A 80 30.47 35.97 33.22
N LYS A 81 29.23 36.41 33.49
CA LYS A 81 28.96 37.48 34.46
C LYS A 81 29.29 37.05 35.89
N LEU A 82 28.85 35.87 36.33
CA LEU A 82 29.23 35.31 37.64
C LEU A 82 30.75 35.10 37.78
N LYS A 83 31.44 34.77 36.68
CA LYS A 83 32.89 34.59 36.65
C LYS A 83 33.63 35.94 36.68
N SER A 84 33.11 36.94 35.99
CA SER A 84 33.56 38.34 36.08
C SER A 84 33.35 38.89 37.48
N ASP A 85 32.17 38.68 38.08
CA ASP A 85 31.83 39.11 39.43
C ASP A 85 32.74 38.39 40.47
N LEU A 86 33.03 37.10 40.27
CA LEU A 86 34.01 36.35 41.06
C LEU A 86 35.47 36.83 40.84
N GLU A 87 35.86 37.18 39.62
CA GLU A 87 37.19 37.71 39.31
C GLU A 87 37.38 39.14 39.87
N GLU A 88 36.32 39.96 39.91
CA GLU A 88 36.30 41.26 40.62
C GLU A 88 36.33 41.09 42.15
N GLU A 89 35.58 40.15 42.73
CA GLU A 89 35.64 39.83 44.17
C GLU A 89 37.01 39.24 44.57
N HIS A 90 37.60 38.39 43.73
CA HIS A 90 38.95 37.83 43.96
C HIS A 90 40.07 38.83 43.68
N GLY A 91 39.85 39.85 42.85
CA GLY A 91 40.80 40.93 42.60
C GLY A 91 41.05 41.84 43.80
N LEU A 92 40.13 41.89 44.77
CA LEU A 92 40.25 42.72 45.98
C LEU A 92 40.68 41.93 47.22
N GLN A 93 40.52 40.61 47.24
CA GLN A 93 40.98 39.77 48.34
C GLN A 93 41.45 38.40 47.84
N ASN A 94 42.77 38.22 47.72
CA ASN A 94 43.52 37.07 48.28
C ASN A 94 44.82 36.83 47.50
N SER A 95 45.92 37.37 48.02
CA SER A 95 47.28 36.92 47.73
C SER A 95 47.68 35.64 48.49
N ASN A 96 46.84 35.13 49.41
CA ASN A 96 47.20 34.03 50.31
C ASN A 96 46.12 32.93 50.41
N LYS A 97 45.73 32.30 49.29
CA LYS A 97 45.09 30.98 49.34
C LYS A 97 45.95 29.96 48.61
N SER A 98 46.36 28.93 49.35
CA SER A 98 47.29 27.90 48.93
C SER A 98 46.76 27.10 47.74
N LEU A 99 47.69 26.71 46.86
CA LEU A 99 47.46 25.94 45.65
C LEU A 99 46.61 24.67 45.86
N GLU A 100 46.54 24.13 47.08
CA GLU A 100 45.84 22.88 47.39
C GLU A 100 44.30 22.97 47.35
N THR A 101 43.69 24.12 47.63
CA THR A 101 42.22 24.22 47.60
C THR A 101 41.67 24.32 46.17
N ILE A 102 42.49 24.77 45.20
CA ILE A 102 42.12 24.89 43.78
C ILE A 102 42.19 23.52 43.08
N VAL A 103 43.01 22.60 43.59
CA VAL A 103 43.23 21.28 42.95
C VAL A 103 42.14 20.26 43.30
N THR A 104 41.43 20.41 44.42
CA THR A 104 40.56 19.33 44.95
C THR A 104 39.09 19.41 44.56
N GLN A 105 38.56 20.55 44.11
CA GLN A 105 37.18 20.65 43.61
C GLN A 105 37.11 20.72 42.09
N LYS A 106 37.49 19.64 41.41
CA LYS A 106 37.14 19.45 39.99
C LYS A 106 35.65 19.10 39.90
N LYS A 107 34.78 20.09 40.12
CA LYS A 107 33.35 19.97 39.89
C LYS A 107 33.16 19.71 38.39
N ILE A 108 32.87 18.46 38.03
CA ILE A 108 32.62 18.06 36.65
C ILE A 108 31.30 18.69 36.24
N ASN A 109 31.34 19.94 35.76
CA ASN A 109 30.20 20.58 35.13
C ASN A 109 29.88 19.76 33.86
N LYS A 110 28.77 19.02 33.92
CA LYS A 110 28.23 18.28 32.78
C LYS A 110 27.93 19.31 31.67
N LYS A 111 28.79 19.38 30.64
CA LYS A 111 28.61 20.33 29.53
C LYS A 111 27.27 20.05 28.86
N GLU A 112 26.29 20.93 29.03
CA GLU A 112 25.02 20.85 28.31
C GLU A 112 25.29 21.06 26.80
N ARG A 113 24.79 20.12 25.99
CA ARG A 113 24.91 20.17 24.53
C ARG A 113 23.82 21.10 23.97
N CYS A 114 24.21 22.03 23.10
CA CYS A 114 23.36 22.90 22.30
C CYS A 114 22.47 22.06 21.37
N PHE A 115 23.06 21.03 20.75
CA PHE A 115 22.40 20.23 19.72
C PHE A 115 22.19 18.81 20.24
N LYS A 116 21.00 18.23 20.00
CA LYS A 116 20.75 16.82 20.32
C LYS A 116 21.45 15.90 19.32
N SER A 117 21.53 16.35 18.07
CA SER A 117 22.22 15.69 16.98
C SER A 117 22.88 16.73 16.09
N TYR A 118 23.89 16.33 15.31
CA TYR A 118 24.50 17.24 14.34
C TYR A 118 23.54 17.72 13.23
N LYS A 119 22.51 16.92 12.93
CA LYS A 119 21.49 17.26 11.94
C LYS A 119 20.72 18.52 12.34
N ASP A 120 20.59 18.77 13.65
CA ASP A 120 19.94 19.96 14.19
C ASP A 120 20.67 21.24 13.76
N ALA A 121 22.01 21.23 13.81
CA ALA A 121 22.84 22.35 13.36
C ALA A 121 22.73 22.55 11.84
N SER A 122 22.73 21.45 11.07
CA SER A 122 22.53 21.46 9.61
C SER A 122 21.17 22.06 9.23
N TYR A 123 20.09 21.66 9.90
CA TYR A 123 18.75 22.22 9.68
C TYR A 123 18.67 23.71 9.99
N LEU A 124 19.29 24.16 11.08
CA LEU A 124 19.33 25.58 11.44
C LEU A 124 20.11 26.41 10.42
N CYS A 125 21.25 25.90 9.97
CA CYS A 125 22.08 26.60 9.00
C CYS A 125 21.38 26.73 7.64
N LYS A 126 20.60 25.71 7.21
CA LYS A 126 19.75 25.83 6.00
C LYS A 126 18.74 26.97 6.11
N PHE A 127 18.15 27.17 7.29
CA PHE A 127 17.22 28.28 7.52
C PHE A 127 17.93 29.65 7.50
N ILE A 128 19.09 29.75 8.16
CA ILE A 128 19.85 31.01 8.24
C ILE A 128 20.41 31.42 6.88
N ILE A 129 20.84 30.46 6.05
CA ILE A 129 21.36 30.72 4.70
C ILE A 129 20.32 31.40 3.79
N HIS A 130 19.02 31.25 4.05
CA HIS A 130 18.00 31.93 3.24
C HIS A 130 18.02 33.45 3.35
N ASN A 131 18.51 34.00 4.45
CA ASN A 131 18.64 35.46 4.62
C ASN A 131 19.83 36.07 3.86
N ARG A 132 20.72 35.23 3.30
CA ARG A 132 21.77 35.60 2.32
C ARG A 132 22.63 36.83 2.72
N SER A 133 22.81 37.11 4.00
CA SER A 133 23.61 38.25 4.48
C SER A 133 24.97 37.81 5.04
N THR A 134 25.96 38.71 5.07
CA THR A 134 27.28 38.47 5.71
C THR A 134 27.15 38.07 7.19
N LYS A 135 26.21 38.70 7.91
CA LYS A 135 25.86 38.34 9.29
C LYS A 135 25.33 36.90 9.40
N SER A 136 24.57 36.44 8.40
CA SER A 136 24.06 35.06 8.34
C SER A 136 25.19 34.05 8.16
N PHE A 137 26.21 34.38 7.37
CA PHE A 137 27.41 33.55 7.23
C PHE A 137 28.18 33.40 8.55
N LEU A 138 28.49 34.51 9.23
CA LEU A 138 29.19 34.49 10.52
C LEU A 138 28.40 33.70 11.58
N LEU A 139 27.08 33.76 11.52
CA LEU A 139 26.21 32.99 12.41
C LEU A 139 26.25 31.48 12.10
N VAL A 140 26.20 31.09 10.82
CA VAL A 140 26.36 29.69 10.38
C VAL A 140 27.72 29.13 10.80
N GLU A 141 28.78 29.91 10.63
CA GLU A 141 30.13 29.53 11.04
C GLU A 141 30.21 29.27 12.55
N ARG A 142 29.64 30.18 13.37
CA ARG A 142 29.59 30.02 14.84
C ARG A 142 28.78 28.79 15.25
N ILE A 143 27.65 28.54 14.60
CA ILE A 143 26.79 27.36 14.85
C ILE A 143 27.54 26.07 14.55
N PHE A 144 28.23 25.99 13.41
CA PHE A 144 28.99 24.80 13.05
C PHE A 144 30.25 24.63 13.90
N LYS A 145 30.94 25.71 14.31
CA LYS A 145 32.07 25.64 15.26
C LYS A 145 31.64 25.05 16.60
N GLU A 146 30.50 25.49 17.14
CA GLU A 146 29.93 24.93 18.36
C GLU A 146 29.52 23.45 18.16
N CYS A 147 28.88 23.13 17.02
CA CYS A 147 28.49 21.75 16.69
C CYS A 147 29.69 20.80 16.55
N ILE A 148 30.77 21.24 15.91
CA ILE A 148 32.04 20.50 15.79
C ILE A 148 32.67 20.29 17.16
N THR A 149 32.57 21.27 18.05
CA THR A 149 33.09 21.15 19.42
C THR A 149 32.30 20.10 20.22
N GLU A 150 30.99 19.99 19.99
CA GLU A 150 30.14 18.99 20.63
C GLU A 150 30.27 17.58 20.04
N TYR A 151 30.62 17.47 18.76
CA TYR A 151 30.65 16.20 18.01
C TYR A 151 31.90 16.05 17.11
N PRO A 152 33.13 16.14 17.66
CA PRO A 152 34.36 16.28 16.86
C PRO A 152 34.73 15.03 16.05
N ARG A 153 34.18 13.86 16.39
CA ARG A 153 34.47 12.58 15.70
C ARG A 153 33.50 12.24 14.58
N ASN A 154 32.44 13.03 14.36
CA ASN A 154 31.41 12.69 13.38
C ASN A 154 31.74 13.34 12.01
N PRO A 155 32.07 12.55 10.96
CA PRO A 155 32.52 13.08 9.67
C PRO A 155 31.43 13.88 8.94
N TYR A 156 30.16 13.51 9.11
CA TYR A 156 29.03 14.13 8.41
C TYR A 156 28.85 15.60 8.77
N ILE A 157 29.32 16.04 9.93
CA ILE A 157 29.24 17.44 10.37
C ILE A 157 30.15 18.31 9.52
N TYR A 158 31.37 17.81 9.28
CA TYR A 158 32.35 18.50 8.46
C TYR A 158 31.93 18.52 6.99
N ILE A 159 31.33 17.44 6.49
CA ILE A 159 30.75 17.39 5.14
C ILE A 159 29.59 18.39 5.01
N ASP A 160 28.64 18.38 5.96
CA ASP A 160 27.53 19.33 5.95
C ASP A 160 28.02 20.77 6.06
N PHE A 161 28.98 21.05 6.94
CA PHE A 161 29.55 22.39 7.07
C PHE A 161 30.25 22.82 5.79
N TRP A 162 31.06 21.95 5.19
CA TRP A 162 31.72 22.21 3.92
C TRP A 162 30.70 22.49 2.80
N ASN A 163 29.63 21.70 2.70
CA ASN A 163 28.56 21.92 1.71
C ASN A 163 27.89 23.29 1.88
N HIS A 164 27.66 23.73 3.13
CA HIS A 164 27.09 25.04 3.42
C HIS A 164 28.05 26.18 3.05
N LEU A 165 29.34 26.05 3.40
CA LEU A 165 30.39 27.01 3.02
C LEU A 165 30.53 27.12 1.50
N TYR A 166 30.52 25.97 0.82
CA TYR A 166 30.64 25.89 -0.63
C TYR A 166 29.42 26.49 -1.34
N GLY A 167 28.21 26.21 -0.85
CA GLY A 167 26.98 26.81 -1.38
C GLY A 167 26.92 28.33 -1.19
N LEU A 168 27.31 28.83 -0.02
CA LEU A 168 27.41 30.27 0.23
C LEU A 168 28.47 30.93 -0.63
N ARG A 169 29.64 30.31 -0.78
CA ARG A 169 30.71 30.80 -1.66
C ARG A 169 30.21 30.96 -3.09
N LEU A 170 29.54 29.95 -3.63
CA LEU A 170 28.96 30.00 -4.98
C LEU A 170 27.92 31.11 -5.09
N PHE A 171 27.07 31.27 -4.08
CA PHE A 171 26.05 32.32 -4.08
C PHE A 171 26.67 33.72 -4.09
N ILE A 172 27.60 34.00 -3.17
CA ILE A 172 28.26 35.31 -3.06
C ILE A 172 29.08 35.63 -4.30
N SER A 173 29.79 34.64 -4.84
CA SER A 173 30.56 34.82 -6.06
C SER A 173 29.72 35.13 -7.30
N LYS A 174 28.43 34.75 -7.30
CA LYS A 174 27.48 35.06 -8.38
C LYS A 174 26.74 36.38 -8.18
N ASN A 175 26.85 36.97 -7.00
CA ASN A 175 26.09 38.14 -6.57
C ASN A 175 27.03 39.16 -5.91
N ASP A 176 28.25 39.26 -6.44
CA ASP A 176 29.37 40.05 -5.89
C ASP A 176 29.03 41.54 -5.73
N ILE A 177 28.19 42.08 -6.61
CA ILE A 177 27.67 43.47 -6.58
C ILE A 177 26.99 43.81 -5.24
N TYR A 178 26.41 42.83 -4.54
CA TYR A 178 25.66 43.05 -3.30
C TYR A 178 26.51 42.90 -2.02
N TYR A 179 27.82 42.73 -2.15
CA TYR A 179 28.73 42.50 -1.02
C TYR A 179 30.00 43.35 -1.15
N ASP A 180 30.08 44.42 -0.35
CA ASP A 180 31.15 45.42 -0.42
C ASP A 180 32.57 44.84 -0.26
N ASP A 181 32.73 43.74 0.50
CA ASP A 181 34.01 43.04 0.70
C ASP A 181 33.90 41.52 0.44
N TYR A 182 33.33 41.17 -0.71
CA TYR A 182 33.10 39.77 -1.07
C TYR A 182 34.40 38.96 -1.19
N LEU A 183 35.52 39.58 -1.59
CA LEU A 183 36.82 38.92 -1.77
C LEU A 183 37.41 38.46 -0.44
N SER A 184 37.41 39.32 0.58
CA SER A 184 37.85 38.96 1.93
C SER A 184 37.01 37.82 2.48
N LEU A 185 35.68 37.89 2.29
CA LEU A 185 34.74 36.88 2.75
C LEU A 185 34.91 35.53 2.04
N ILE A 186 35.13 35.53 0.72
CA ILE A 186 35.44 34.30 -0.05
C ILE A 186 36.77 33.70 0.39
N ASN A 187 37.78 34.53 0.67
CA ASN A 187 39.09 34.07 1.15
C ASN A 187 38.96 33.43 2.55
N GLU A 188 38.18 34.02 3.43
CA GLU A 188 37.87 33.45 4.74
C GLU A 188 37.11 32.12 4.62
N MET A 189 36.07 32.06 3.78
CA MET A 189 35.34 30.82 3.46
C MET A 189 36.24 29.73 2.90
N ASN A 190 37.19 30.09 2.02
CA ASN A 190 38.16 29.16 1.46
C ASN A 190 39.13 28.64 2.53
N ARG A 191 39.62 29.52 3.40
CA ARG A 191 40.49 29.13 4.53
C ARG A 191 39.76 28.16 5.46
N LEU A 192 38.51 28.46 5.81
CA LEU A 192 37.67 27.61 6.65
C LEU A 192 37.35 26.27 5.97
N SER A 193 36.96 26.28 4.70
CA SER A 193 36.65 25.06 3.93
C SER A 193 37.85 24.12 3.85
N ASN A 194 39.06 24.66 3.64
CA ASN A 194 40.30 23.86 3.67
C ASN A 194 40.57 23.29 5.07
N SER A 195 40.40 24.09 6.12
CA SER A 195 40.57 23.61 7.50
C SER A 195 39.58 22.50 7.86
N VAL A 196 38.33 22.62 7.40
CA VAL A 196 37.27 21.61 7.60
C VAL A 196 37.60 20.32 6.85
N LEU A 197 38.00 20.41 5.58
CA LEU A 197 38.40 19.24 4.78
C LEU A 197 39.64 18.54 5.36
N TYR A 198 40.64 19.29 5.81
CA TYR A 198 41.84 18.74 6.43
C TYR A 198 41.54 18.03 7.75
N LYS A 199 40.67 18.60 8.58
CA LYS A 199 40.22 17.92 9.81
C LYS A 199 39.43 16.65 9.48
N LEU A 200 38.61 16.69 8.44
CA LEU A 200 37.80 15.58 7.98
C LEU A 200 38.62 14.44 7.38
N SER A 201 39.68 14.73 6.61
CA SER A 201 40.58 13.71 6.04
C SER A 201 41.34 12.93 7.10
N ASN A 202 41.54 13.53 8.28
CA ASN A 202 42.23 12.91 9.40
C ASN A 202 41.29 12.09 10.30
N LEU A 203 39.98 12.06 10.01
CA LEU A 203 39.03 11.18 10.70
C LEU A 203 38.98 9.82 9.99
N GLU A 204 39.08 8.74 10.77
CA GLU A 204 38.84 7.38 10.26
C GLU A 204 37.42 7.29 9.67
N SER A 205 37.34 6.92 8.39
CA SER A 205 36.11 7.00 7.60
C SER A 205 35.87 5.73 6.78
N ASN A 206 34.59 5.34 6.69
CA ASN A 206 34.15 4.29 5.79
C ASN A 206 34.29 4.74 4.31
N LEU A 207 34.19 3.79 3.38
CA LEU A 207 34.42 4.04 1.95
C LEU A 207 33.47 5.09 1.35
N GLU A 208 32.22 5.13 1.84
CA GLU A 208 31.22 6.13 1.45
C GLU A 208 31.65 7.55 1.85
N ILE A 209 32.13 7.74 3.08
CA ILE A 209 32.63 9.03 3.56
C ILE A 209 33.91 9.41 2.82
N LYS A 210 34.81 8.46 2.52
CA LYS A 210 35.99 8.72 1.67
C LYS A 210 35.61 9.21 0.28
N PHE A 211 34.56 8.63 -0.31
CA PHE A 211 34.02 9.10 -1.58
C PHE A 211 33.45 10.52 -1.47
N LEU A 212 32.68 10.83 -0.42
CA LEU A 212 32.15 12.18 -0.19
C LEU A 212 33.24 13.21 0.09
N ILE A 213 34.33 12.81 0.77
CA ILE A 213 35.52 13.65 0.98
C ILE A 213 36.22 13.90 -0.35
N TYR A 214 36.39 12.86 -1.17
CA TYR A 214 36.98 12.99 -2.49
C TYR A 214 36.15 13.93 -3.38
N ASP A 215 34.83 13.75 -3.42
CA ASP A 215 33.92 14.60 -4.20
C ASP A 215 33.92 16.06 -3.70
N ALA A 216 33.93 16.26 -2.37
CA ALA A 216 34.05 17.59 -1.77
C ALA A 216 35.40 18.25 -2.09
N PHE A 217 36.50 17.49 -2.00
CA PHE A 217 37.85 17.99 -2.30
C PHE A 217 38.00 18.30 -3.79
N TYR A 218 37.50 17.41 -4.65
CA TYR A 218 37.47 17.58 -6.10
C TYR A 218 36.64 18.81 -6.48
N SER A 219 35.42 18.92 -5.97
CA SER A 219 34.53 20.07 -6.18
C SER A 219 35.13 21.38 -5.64
N PHE A 220 35.80 21.33 -4.48
CA PHE A 220 36.49 22.49 -3.91
C PHE A 220 37.63 22.96 -4.81
N LYS A 221 38.52 22.05 -5.21
CA LYS A 221 39.71 22.32 -6.03
C LYS A 221 39.31 22.82 -7.41
N THR A 222 38.43 22.08 -8.09
CA THR A 222 37.92 22.41 -9.43
C THR A 222 37.29 23.81 -9.48
N ASN A 223 36.72 24.30 -8.38
CA ASN A 223 36.14 25.64 -8.32
C ASN A 223 37.09 26.71 -7.73
N LYS A 224 38.02 26.36 -6.83
CA LYS A 224 39.05 27.30 -6.33
C LYS A 224 39.89 27.86 -7.47
N ASP A 225 40.18 27.02 -8.46
CA ASP A 225 40.98 27.38 -9.63
C ASP A 225 40.21 28.27 -10.62
N LYS A 226 38.87 28.24 -10.60
CA LYS A 226 38.03 29.17 -11.38
C LYS A 226 38.03 30.59 -10.80
N PHE A 227 38.10 30.73 -9.48
CA PHE A 227 37.99 32.03 -8.80
C PHE A 227 39.32 32.78 -8.65
N LYS A 228 40.48 32.10 -8.74
CA LYS A 228 41.80 32.75 -8.71
C LYS A 228 42.21 33.42 -10.04
N ARG A 229 41.56 33.06 -11.16
CA ARG A 229 41.98 33.48 -12.51
C ARG A 229 41.66 34.92 -12.89
N ASN A 230 41.04 35.71 -12.01
CA ASN A 230 40.50 37.02 -12.39
C ASN A 230 41.31 38.25 -11.97
N LYS A 231 42.55 38.14 -11.46
CA LYS A 231 43.22 39.36 -10.99
C LYS A 231 44.65 39.69 -11.37
N ASN A 232 45.50 38.85 -11.96
CA ASN A 232 46.76 39.35 -12.53
C ASN A 232 47.31 38.39 -13.60
N ASN A 233 47.85 38.98 -14.66
CA ASN A 233 48.21 38.37 -15.95
C ASN A 233 49.21 37.21 -15.93
N SER A 234 49.12 36.41 -17.00
CA SER A 234 50.19 35.68 -17.73
C SER A 234 51.28 34.99 -16.89
N ASP A 235 51.15 33.68 -16.73
CA ASP A 235 52.04 32.69 -17.37
C ASP A 235 51.98 31.35 -16.62
N GLY A 236 51.97 30.27 -17.40
CA GLY A 236 52.36 28.94 -16.94
C GLY A 236 51.37 28.21 -16.03
N ASP A 237 50.52 27.40 -16.66
CA ASP A 237 50.18 26.05 -16.19
C ASP A 237 49.12 25.87 -15.08
N CYS A 238 47.90 25.50 -15.50
CA CYS A 238 47.30 24.20 -15.13
C CYS A 238 46.10 23.93 -16.07
N GLY A 239 46.37 23.33 -17.25
CA GLY A 239 45.41 23.07 -18.34
C GLY A 239 44.49 21.85 -18.15
N PHE A 240 44.81 20.92 -17.23
CA PHE A 240 44.12 19.62 -17.18
C PHE A 240 42.61 19.64 -16.90
N GLY A 241 42.10 20.61 -16.14
CA GLY A 241 40.66 20.68 -15.82
C GLY A 241 39.83 21.55 -16.77
N THR A 242 40.49 22.40 -17.56
CA THR A 242 39.88 23.26 -18.57
C THR A 242 39.78 22.52 -19.88
N ASP A 243 40.87 21.84 -20.24
CA ASP A 243 41.00 21.09 -21.47
C ASP A 243 40.09 19.87 -21.36
N LEU A 244 40.10 19.11 -20.25
CA LEU A 244 39.21 17.96 -20.11
C LEU A 244 37.69 18.29 -20.17
N VAL A 245 37.23 19.43 -19.66
CA VAL A 245 35.79 19.79 -19.79
C VAL A 245 35.47 20.34 -21.18
N LYS A 246 36.42 21.05 -21.79
CA LYS A 246 36.34 21.52 -23.18
C LYS A 246 36.34 20.34 -24.13
N ASP A 247 37.33 19.45 -24.02
CA ASP A 247 37.53 18.25 -24.82
C ASP A 247 36.33 17.32 -24.71
N VAL A 248 35.75 17.13 -23.52
CA VAL A 248 34.51 16.34 -23.37
C VAL A 248 33.30 17.06 -24.02
N ALA A 249 33.20 18.38 -23.91
CA ALA A 249 32.10 19.11 -24.58
C ALA A 249 32.23 19.05 -26.11
N VAL A 250 33.44 19.25 -26.63
CA VAL A 250 33.80 19.15 -28.05
C VAL A 250 33.66 17.71 -28.56
N GLU A 251 34.04 16.71 -27.76
CA GLU A 251 33.82 15.30 -28.04
C GLU A 251 32.33 15.00 -28.26
N TYR A 252 31.48 15.45 -27.33
CA TYR A 252 30.04 15.26 -27.48
C TYR A 252 29.43 16.12 -28.58
N HIS A 253 30.05 17.25 -28.95
CA HIS A 253 29.70 18.02 -30.15
C HIS A 253 29.98 17.21 -31.40
N ILE A 254 31.20 16.72 -31.56
CA ILE A 254 31.63 15.88 -32.69
C ILE A 254 30.76 14.62 -32.75
N LYS A 255 30.51 13.94 -31.62
CA LYS A 255 29.58 12.79 -31.58
C LYS A 255 28.15 13.16 -31.99
N SER A 256 27.70 14.39 -31.72
CA SER A 256 26.38 14.86 -32.17
C SER A 256 26.36 15.06 -33.68
N LEU A 257 27.43 15.65 -34.26
CA LEU A 257 27.59 15.81 -35.70
C LEU A 257 27.72 14.46 -36.42
N ILE A 258 28.50 13.52 -35.87
CA ILE A 258 28.60 12.14 -36.39
C ILE A 258 27.24 11.44 -36.33
N ALA A 259 26.49 11.59 -35.22
CA ALA A 259 25.15 11.01 -35.11
C ALA A 259 24.16 11.63 -36.10
N LEU A 260 24.23 12.94 -36.34
CA LEU A 260 23.46 13.64 -37.39
C LEU A 260 23.84 13.14 -38.77
N ARG A 261 25.13 13.09 -39.10
CA ARG A 261 25.65 12.56 -40.35
C ARG A 261 25.15 11.14 -40.62
N ASN A 262 25.29 10.25 -39.64
CA ASN A 262 24.84 8.87 -39.75
C ASN A 262 23.32 8.80 -39.92
N LEU A 263 22.56 9.65 -39.23
CA LEU A 263 21.10 9.76 -39.42
C LEU A 263 20.75 10.19 -40.84
N PHE A 264 21.38 11.25 -41.38
CA PHE A 264 21.12 11.73 -42.74
C PHE A 264 21.57 10.74 -43.82
N ASN A 265 22.69 10.04 -43.62
CA ASN A 265 23.14 8.95 -44.49
C ASN A 265 22.11 7.82 -44.59
N GLU A 266 21.49 7.44 -43.46
CA GLU A 266 20.43 6.44 -43.45
C GLU A 266 19.10 6.98 -43.99
N LEU A 267 18.79 8.26 -43.75
CA LEU A 267 17.62 8.94 -44.32
C LEU A 267 17.71 9.08 -45.84
N LYS A 268 18.92 9.16 -46.41
CA LYS A 268 19.17 9.11 -47.85
C LYS A 268 18.81 7.75 -48.45
N ASN A 269 19.01 6.67 -47.70
CA ASN A 269 18.87 5.29 -48.16
C ASN A 269 17.61 4.56 -47.62
N ILE A 270 16.51 5.28 -47.35
CA ILE A 270 15.26 4.71 -46.79
C ILE A 270 14.57 3.81 -47.82
N ASN A 271 15.07 2.61 -48.09
CA ASN A 271 14.41 1.71 -49.05
C ASN A 271 13.71 0.52 -48.38
N THR A 272 14.02 0.21 -47.11
CA THR A 272 13.44 -0.96 -46.41
C THR A 272 12.92 -0.65 -45.00
N THR A 273 11.98 -1.47 -44.51
CA THR A 273 11.42 -1.40 -43.14
C THR A 273 12.46 -1.69 -42.05
N LYS A 274 13.53 -2.43 -42.35
CA LYS A 274 14.66 -2.64 -41.42
C LYS A 274 15.44 -1.35 -41.20
N ASN A 275 15.64 -0.56 -42.27
CA ASN A 275 16.30 0.75 -42.18
C ASN A 275 15.50 1.70 -41.28
N PHE A 276 14.17 1.62 -41.29
CA PHE A 276 13.32 2.46 -40.45
C PHE A 276 13.55 2.27 -38.94
N ASN A 277 13.59 1.02 -38.46
CA ASN A 277 13.88 0.76 -37.04
C ASN A 277 15.29 1.22 -36.65
N TYR A 278 16.25 1.11 -37.56
CA TYR A 278 17.61 1.60 -37.36
C TYR A 278 17.67 3.13 -37.31
N ILE A 279 16.94 3.83 -38.19
CA ILE A 279 16.83 5.30 -38.17
C ILE A 279 16.19 5.79 -36.86
N LEU A 280 15.14 5.12 -36.38
CA LEU A 280 14.55 5.48 -35.08
C LEU A 280 15.54 5.27 -33.93
N TYR A 281 16.34 4.21 -33.99
CA TYR A 281 17.41 3.98 -33.02
C TYR A 281 18.50 5.05 -33.09
N LEU A 282 18.94 5.44 -34.30
CA LEU A 282 19.90 6.53 -34.49
C LEU A 282 19.36 7.86 -33.96
N ASN A 283 18.06 8.13 -34.17
CA ASN A 283 17.41 9.32 -33.63
C ASN A 283 17.32 9.32 -32.08
N ASP A 284 17.04 8.16 -31.48
CA ASP A 284 17.08 7.99 -30.02
C ASP A 284 18.50 8.23 -29.48
N ASN A 285 19.52 7.68 -30.15
CA ASN A 285 20.93 7.86 -29.80
C ASN A 285 21.35 9.33 -29.93
N LEU A 286 21.01 9.98 -31.06
CA LEU A 286 21.22 11.40 -31.29
C LEU A 286 20.61 12.23 -30.15
N SER A 287 19.35 11.96 -29.79
CA SER A 287 18.68 12.66 -28.68
C SER A 287 19.42 12.51 -27.35
N GLU A 288 19.97 11.33 -27.06
CA GLU A 288 20.78 11.10 -25.86
C GLU A 288 22.11 11.84 -25.90
N VAL A 289 22.82 11.77 -27.03
CA VAL A 289 24.11 12.44 -27.26
C VAL A 289 23.94 13.96 -27.18
N LEU A 290 22.92 14.53 -27.82
CA LEU A 290 22.57 15.96 -27.73
C LEU A 290 22.29 16.41 -26.31
N ARG A 291 21.54 15.61 -25.54
CA ARG A 291 21.25 15.92 -24.13
C ARG A 291 22.53 15.94 -23.29
N LYS A 292 23.47 15.02 -23.56
CA LYS A 292 24.79 15.00 -22.92
C LYS A 292 25.63 16.20 -23.36
N ALA A 293 25.74 16.48 -24.65
CA ALA A 293 26.43 17.65 -25.20
C ALA A 293 25.93 18.95 -24.56
N LYS A 294 24.61 19.17 -24.54
CA LYS A 294 23.98 20.32 -23.89
C LYS A 294 24.33 20.40 -22.40
N LYS A 295 24.30 19.28 -21.68
CA LYS A 295 24.68 19.23 -20.27
C LYS A 295 26.15 19.64 -20.08
N TYR A 296 27.07 19.12 -20.89
CA TYR A 296 28.50 19.42 -20.80
C TYR A 296 28.82 20.86 -21.23
N TYR A 297 28.24 21.37 -22.31
CA TYR A 297 28.34 22.79 -22.67
C TYR A 297 27.76 23.71 -21.59
N THR A 298 26.62 23.35 -20.98
CA THR A 298 26.07 24.12 -19.85
C THR A 298 27.05 24.14 -18.68
N VAL A 299 27.73 23.04 -18.38
CA VAL A 299 28.78 22.99 -17.36
C VAL A 299 30.00 23.82 -17.78
N TYR A 300 30.40 23.79 -19.05
CA TYR A 300 31.53 24.51 -19.62
C TYR A 300 31.32 26.04 -19.57
N ILE A 301 30.16 26.53 -20.03
CA ILE A 301 29.76 27.95 -19.97
C ILE A 301 29.65 28.44 -18.52
N ASN A 302 28.97 27.69 -17.65
CA ASN A 302 28.85 28.08 -16.23
C ASN A 302 30.20 28.11 -15.50
N LYS A 303 31.19 27.36 -16.01
CA LYS A 303 32.55 27.30 -15.48
C LYS A 303 33.44 28.42 -16.04
N PHE A 304 33.16 28.93 -17.26
CA PHE A 304 33.98 29.92 -17.97
C PHE A 304 33.13 30.95 -18.73
N SER A 305 32.20 31.61 -18.05
CA SER A 305 31.19 32.49 -18.66
C SER A 305 31.75 33.72 -19.38
N PHE A 306 33.02 34.05 -19.17
CA PHE A 306 33.71 35.21 -19.76
C PHE A 306 34.75 34.85 -20.83
N SER A 307 34.97 33.56 -21.12
CA SER A 307 35.89 33.17 -22.19
C SER A 307 35.21 33.32 -23.54
N LYS A 308 35.80 34.18 -24.39
CA LYS A 308 35.38 34.36 -25.78
C LYS A 308 35.35 33.02 -26.53
N GLU A 309 36.35 32.17 -26.32
CA GLU A 309 36.45 30.84 -26.93
C GLU A 309 35.32 29.89 -26.50
N VAL A 310 34.92 29.91 -25.21
CA VAL A 310 33.82 29.06 -24.70
C VAL A 310 32.49 29.48 -25.31
N LEU A 311 32.27 30.79 -25.43
CA LEU A 311 31.10 31.35 -26.08
C LEU A 311 31.12 31.02 -27.57
N GLU A 312 32.25 31.16 -28.26
CA GLU A 312 32.41 30.80 -29.67
C GLU A 312 32.16 29.31 -29.91
N LEU A 313 32.68 28.41 -29.07
CA LEU A 313 32.45 26.97 -29.16
C LEU A 313 31.00 26.58 -28.89
N TYR A 314 30.36 27.25 -27.93
CA TYR A 314 28.95 27.01 -27.65
C TYR A 314 28.04 27.63 -28.70
N ILE A 315 28.39 28.79 -29.25
CA ILE A 315 27.70 29.40 -30.38
C ILE A 315 27.90 28.53 -31.62
N SER A 316 29.07 27.91 -31.82
CA SER A 316 29.31 26.93 -32.87
C SER A 316 28.45 25.69 -32.64
N PHE A 317 28.46 25.10 -31.43
CA PHE A 317 27.55 23.99 -31.11
C PHE A 317 26.08 24.36 -31.30
N ILE A 318 25.68 25.55 -30.86
CA ILE A 318 24.35 26.05 -31.15
C ILE A 318 24.17 26.16 -32.64
N ARG A 319 25.08 26.72 -33.41
CA ARG A 319 24.92 26.90 -34.85
C ARG A 319 24.85 25.58 -35.60
N ASP A 320 25.89 24.80 -35.43
CA ASP A 320 26.20 23.60 -36.18
C ASP A 320 25.21 22.47 -35.82
N VAL A 321 24.65 22.47 -34.60
CA VAL A 321 23.77 21.41 -34.09
C VAL A 321 22.36 21.89 -33.72
N LEU A 322 22.16 23.18 -33.41
CA LEU A 322 20.88 23.76 -32.93
C LEU A 322 20.36 24.99 -33.71
N GLU A 323 21.09 25.68 -34.62
CA GLU A 323 20.64 26.95 -35.25
C GLU A 323 19.55 26.67 -36.26
N GLU A 324 19.55 25.49 -36.87
CA GLU A 324 18.40 25.03 -37.66
C GLU A 324 17.13 24.98 -36.80
N PHE A 325 17.24 24.76 -35.48
CA PHE A 325 16.12 24.78 -34.55
C PHE A 325 15.84 26.17 -33.94
N ILE A 326 16.86 27.01 -33.74
CA ILE A 326 16.76 28.33 -33.08
C ILE A 326 16.42 29.44 -34.08
N LYS A 327 16.97 29.45 -35.30
CA LYS A 327 16.50 30.35 -36.37
C LYS A 327 15.02 30.13 -36.65
N ASP A 328 14.55 28.90 -36.50
CA ASP A 328 13.15 28.50 -36.62
C ASP A 328 12.27 28.86 -35.39
N LEU A 329 12.84 29.31 -34.27
CA LEU A 329 12.11 29.74 -33.07
C LEU A 329 12.17 31.27 -32.90
N GLU A 330 13.33 31.89 -33.07
CA GLU A 330 13.51 33.34 -33.00
C GLU A 330 12.79 34.07 -34.15
N TYR A 331 12.74 33.47 -35.34
CA TYR A 331 11.96 33.99 -36.46
C TYR A 331 10.44 33.91 -36.22
N ASN A 332 9.97 32.93 -35.42
CA ASN A 332 8.56 32.82 -35.04
C ASN A 332 8.15 33.86 -33.99
N ASP A 333 9.01 34.18 -33.03
CA ASP A 333 8.73 35.20 -32.01
C ASP A 333 8.71 36.63 -32.57
N ILE A 334 9.53 36.93 -33.58
CA ILE A 334 9.53 38.22 -34.29
C ILE A 334 8.24 38.39 -35.11
N ILE A 335 7.72 37.31 -35.71
CA ILE A 335 6.52 37.35 -36.55
C ILE A 335 5.21 37.37 -35.75
N VAL A 336 5.15 36.73 -34.58
CA VAL A 336 3.96 36.82 -33.69
C VAL A 336 3.79 38.24 -33.17
N LYS A 337 4.88 38.91 -32.78
CA LYS A 337 4.86 40.31 -32.36
C LYS A 337 4.44 41.25 -33.49
N ASN A 338 4.95 41.04 -34.71
CA ASN A 338 4.61 41.90 -35.85
C ASN A 338 3.17 41.72 -36.34
N ASN A 339 2.58 40.51 -36.26
CA ASN A 339 1.18 40.28 -36.64
C ASN A 339 0.18 40.80 -35.60
N GLU A 340 0.50 40.72 -34.31
CA GLU A 340 -0.36 41.30 -33.24
C GLU A 340 -0.35 42.83 -33.26
N GLU A 341 0.72 43.46 -33.76
CA GLU A 341 0.81 44.91 -33.97
C GLU A 341 0.16 45.38 -35.28
N SER A 342 0.21 44.57 -36.36
CA SER A 342 -0.42 44.93 -37.64
C SER A 342 -1.94 44.80 -37.65
N ASP A 343 -2.51 43.85 -36.92
CA ASP A 343 -3.98 43.64 -36.84
C ASP A 343 -4.70 44.73 -36.01
N LYS A 344 -3.97 45.57 -35.28
CA LYS A 344 -4.57 46.68 -34.51
C LYS A 344 -4.58 48.03 -35.22
N ASN A 345 -3.77 48.24 -36.28
CA ASN A 345 -3.51 49.61 -36.76
C ASN A 345 -3.87 49.96 -38.22
N ASN A 346 -4.23 49.04 -39.12
CA ASN A 346 -4.47 49.43 -40.52
C ASN A 346 -5.78 48.92 -41.14
N LYS A 347 -6.86 49.69 -40.94
CA LYS A 347 -7.97 49.85 -41.91
C LYS A 347 -7.72 51.11 -42.75
N HIS A 348 -6.64 51.14 -43.54
CA HIS A 348 -6.55 52.10 -44.65
C HIS A 348 -5.90 51.42 -45.84
N TYR A 349 -6.71 51.20 -46.87
CA TYR A 349 -6.29 50.67 -48.16
C TYR A 349 -5.38 51.69 -48.86
N SER A 350 -4.09 51.37 -49.00
CA SER A 350 -3.24 51.97 -50.02
C SER A 350 -2.82 50.89 -51.01
N LYS A 351 -3.28 51.07 -52.25
CA LYS A 351 -2.76 50.42 -53.46
C LYS A 351 -1.33 50.94 -53.66
N SER A 352 -0.31 50.10 -53.49
CA SER A 352 0.99 50.32 -54.11
C SER A 352 1.53 48.99 -54.64
N GLU A 353 2.07 49.07 -55.84
CA GLU A 353 2.36 47.97 -56.74
C GLU A 353 3.59 47.15 -56.34
N GLY A 354 3.48 45.86 -56.64
CA GLY A 354 4.51 44.89 -57.05
C GLY A 354 5.97 45.11 -56.62
N ALA A 355 6.43 44.32 -55.64
CA ALA A 355 7.72 43.61 -55.71
C ALA A 355 8.01 42.67 -54.51
N SER A 356 7.30 42.75 -53.38
CA SER A 356 7.66 41.98 -52.16
C SER A 356 6.84 40.70 -51.88
N VAL A 357 5.78 40.43 -52.67
CA VAL A 357 4.78 39.37 -52.37
C VAL A 357 5.31 37.93 -52.54
N VAL A 358 6.40 37.73 -53.30
CA VAL A 358 6.86 36.37 -53.64
C VAL A 358 7.50 35.63 -52.46
N ASN A 359 8.09 36.35 -51.49
CA ASN A 359 8.69 35.72 -50.31
C ASN A 359 7.66 35.40 -49.22
N GLU A 360 6.69 36.27 -48.99
CA GLU A 360 5.67 36.11 -47.93
C GLU A 360 4.80 34.84 -48.11
N ASP A 361 4.48 34.51 -49.36
CA ASP A 361 3.69 33.31 -49.70
C ASP A 361 4.44 31.99 -49.41
N LYS A 362 5.77 31.97 -49.56
CA LYS A 362 6.59 30.78 -49.25
C LYS A 362 6.63 30.52 -47.74
N TYR A 363 6.75 31.57 -46.93
CA TYR A 363 6.76 31.47 -45.46
C TYR A 363 5.40 31.08 -44.90
N ARG A 364 4.30 31.64 -45.42
CA ARG A 364 2.95 31.25 -45.01
C ARG A 364 2.67 29.77 -45.31
N ARG A 365 3.15 29.26 -46.44
CA ARG A 365 3.07 27.84 -46.79
C ARG A 365 3.86 26.96 -45.83
N ILE A 366 5.10 27.33 -45.48
CA ILE A 366 5.91 26.57 -44.50
C ILE A 366 5.27 26.56 -43.11
N LYS A 367 4.70 27.69 -42.65
CA LYS A 367 3.98 27.78 -41.37
C LYS A 367 2.74 26.88 -41.33
N ILE A 368 1.95 26.89 -42.41
CA ILE A 368 0.79 26.01 -42.55
C ILE A 368 1.24 24.55 -42.55
N LEU A 369 2.32 24.21 -43.27
CA LEU A 369 2.88 22.87 -43.30
C LEU A 369 3.32 22.39 -41.91
N ARG A 370 4.03 23.23 -41.14
CA ARG A 370 4.52 22.92 -39.78
C ARG A 370 3.38 22.77 -38.78
N ASN A 371 2.37 23.64 -38.84
CA ASN A 371 1.18 23.52 -37.99
C ASN A 371 0.38 22.25 -38.35
N ASN A 372 0.27 21.94 -39.64
CA ASN A 372 -0.37 20.71 -40.09
C ASN A 372 0.40 19.48 -39.59
N LEU A 373 1.73 19.44 -39.75
CA LEU A 373 2.58 18.35 -39.27
C LEU A 373 2.52 18.18 -37.74
N THR A 374 2.63 19.27 -36.97
CA THR A 374 2.52 19.19 -35.50
C THR A 374 1.12 18.79 -35.04
N SER A 375 0.08 19.22 -35.74
CA SER A 375 -1.30 18.77 -35.48
C SER A 375 -1.47 17.28 -35.80
N GLU A 376 -0.90 16.81 -36.92
CA GLU A 376 -0.88 15.42 -37.35
C GLU A 376 -0.13 14.53 -36.34
N PHE A 377 0.95 15.03 -35.71
CA PHE A 377 1.68 14.33 -34.65
C PHE A 377 0.95 14.32 -33.31
N LYS A 378 0.30 15.43 -32.92
CA LYS A 378 -0.41 15.52 -31.63
C LYS A 378 -1.72 14.74 -31.64
N LYS A 379 -2.42 14.68 -32.77
CA LYS A 379 -3.72 14.02 -32.92
C LYS A 379 -3.72 12.53 -32.50
N PRO A 380 -2.79 11.67 -32.96
CA PRO A 380 -2.76 10.27 -32.56
C PRO A 380 -2.35 10.10 -31.09
N ILE A 381 -1.41 10.89 -30.57
CA ILE A 381 -1.00 10.85 -29.16
C ILE A 381 -2.16 11.23 -28.24
N ASN A 382 -2.86 12.33 -28.55
CA ASN A 382 -4.02 12.76 -27.79
C ASN A 382 -5.18 11.75 -27.90
N SER A 383 -5.39 11.16 -29.08
CA SER A 383 -6.39 10.11 -29.26
C SER A 383 -6.10 8.89 -28.39
N ILE A 384 -4.84 8.45 -28.31
CA ILE A 384 -4.41 7.34 -27.43
C ILE A 384 -4.64 7.70 -25.97
N TYR A 385 -4.28 8.92 -25.56
CA TYR A 385 -4.46 9.36 -24.19
C TYR A 385 -5.94 9.39 -23.79
N SER A 386 -6.82 9.92 -24.65
CA SER A 386 -8.27 9.89 -24.42
C SER A 386 -8.80 8.47 -24.33
N ILE A 387 -8.40 7.56 -25.24
CA ILE A 387 -8.82 6.15 -25.20
C ILE A 387 -8.34 5.48 -23.90
N MET A 388 -7.10 5.73 -23.47
CA MET A 388 -6.58 5.20 -22.20
C MET A 388 -7.36 5.74 -20.99
N GLN A 389 -7.77 7.02 -21.00
CA GLN A 389 -8.58 7.59 -19.94
C GLN A 389 -9.96 6.95 -19.86
N TYR A 390 -10.67 6.80 -20.98
CA TYR A 390 -11.97 6.11 -21.02
C TYR A 390 -11.84 4.67 -20.53
N PHE A 391 -10.76 3.99 -20.93
CA PHE A 391 -10.48 2.63 -20.51
C PHE A 391 -10.23 2.51 -19.00
N MET A 392 -9.39 3.39 -18.43
CA MET A 392 -9.16 3.42 -16.98
C MET A 392 -10.46 3.68 -16.22
N LEU A 393 -11.34 4.53 -16.75
CA LEU A 393 -12.64 4.82 -16.16
C LEU A 393 -13.55 3.58 -16.19
N ILE A 394 -13.56 2.82 -17.29
CA ILE A 394 -14.28 1.55 -17.39
C ILE A 394 -13.74 0.51 -16.40
N ILE A 395 -12.41 0.36 -16.29
CA ILE A 395 -11.79 -0.53 -15.30
C ILE A 395 -12.24 -0.15 -13.89
N ILE A 396 -12.16 1.13 -13.54
CA ILE A 396 -12.55 1.62 -12.21
C ILE A 396 -14.03 1.30 -11.97
N GLY A 397 -14.91 1.55 -12.95
CA GLY A 397 -16.33 1.21 -12.86
C GLY A 397 -16.56 -0.29 -12.62
N ILE A 398 -15.91 -1.16 -13.39
CA ILE A 398 -15.98 -2.61 -13.24
C ILE A 398 -15.46 -3.03 -11.86
N GLY A 399 -14.33 -2.47 -11.41
CA GLY A 399 -13.75 -2.74 -10.10
C GLY A 399 -14.69 -2.37 -8.96
N VAL A 400 -15.38 -1.23 -9.05
CA VAL A 400 -16.39 -0.81 -8.06
C VAL A 400 -17.58 -1.79 -8.04
N ILE A 401 -18.10 -2.18 -9.21
CA ILE A 401 -19.22 -3.12 -9.32
C ILE A 401 -18.83 -4.50 -8.76
N CYS A 402 -17.64 -5.01 -9.12
CA CYS A 402 -17.13 -6.29 -8.63
C CYS A 402 -16.95 -6.26 -7.11
N ASN A 403 -16.36 -5.20 -6.56
CA ASN A 403 -16.20 -5.05 -5.12
C ASN A 403 -17.55 -4.96 -4.39
N TYR A 404 -18.53 -4.27 -4.96
CA TYR A 404 -19.89 -4.22 -4.41
C TYR A 404 -20.51 -5.61 -4.34
N LYS A 405 -20.44 -6.38 -5.44
CA LYS A 405 -21.04 -7.72 -5.47
C LYS A 405 -20.28 -8.73 -4.60
N ASN A 406 -18.95 -8.65 -4.56
CA ASN A 406 -18.14 -9.44 -3.62
C ASN A 406 -18.53 -9.16 -2.17
N ARG A 407 -18.77 -7.90 -1.81
CA ARG A 407 -19.23 -7.54 -0.46
C ARG A 407 -20.60 -8.13 -0.15
N GLU A 408 -21.53 -8.09 -1.10
CA GLU A 408 -22.86 -8.70 -0.95
C GLU A 408 -22.75 -10.22 -0.71
N ASN A 409 -21.93 -10.91 -1.50
CA ASN A 409 -21.68 -12.34 -1.34
C ASN A 409 -21.02 -12.63 0.02
N TYR A 410 -20.05 -11.82 0.44
CA TYR A 410 -19.38 -11.97 1.72
C TYR A 410 -20.35 -11.78 2.90
N ASN A 411 -21.23 -10.79 2.83
CA ASN A 411 -22.29 -10.61 3.83
C ASN A 411 -23.25 -11.82 3.86
N SER A 412 -23.56 -12.41 2.71
CA SER A 412 -24.37 -13.62 2.62
C SER A 412 -23.67 -14.81 3.28
N ILE A 413 -22.36 -14.97 3.10
CA ILE A 413 -21.56 -16.00 3.80
C ILE A 413 -21.58 -15.76 5.31
N ILE A 414 -21.36 -14.51 5.76
CA ILE A 414 -21.43 -14.16 7.19
C ILE A 414 -22.80 -14.52 7.75
N TYR A 415 -23.89 -14.16 7.07
CA TYR A 415 -25.25 -14.50 7.49
C TYR A 415 -25.51 -16.02 7.46
N GLY A 416 -24.90 -16.72 6.49
CA GLY A 416 -24.84 -18.17 6.41
C GLY A 416 -24.27 -18.78 7.70
N ILE A 417 -23.08 -18.31 8.08
CA ILE A 417 -22.31 -18.72 9.27
C ILE A 417 -23.01 -18.32 10.57
N THR A 418 -23.61 -17.14 10.69
CA THR A 418 -24.33 -16.80 11.93
C THR A 418 -25.51 -17.74 12.18
N GLY A 419 -26.20 -18.16 11.12
CA GLY A 419 -27.23 -19.19 11.23
C GLY A 419 -26.69 -20.61 11.46
N THR A 420 -25.40 -20.90 11.21
CA THR A 420 -24.83 -22.22 11.57
C THR A 420 -24.79 -22.40 13.07
N TYR A 421 -24.49 -21.36 13.83
CA TYR A 421 -24.45 -21.43 15.29
C TYR A 421 -25.80 -21.87 15.86
N ASN A 422 -26.88 -21.16 15.51
CA ASN A 422 -28.24 -21.51 15.94
C ASN A 422 -28.63 -22.91 15.46
N GLY A 423 -28.26 -23.24 14.22
CA GLY A 423 -28.42 -24.56 13.63
C GLY A 423 -27.79 -25.69 14.42
N PHE A 424 -26.51 -25.55 14.74
CA PHE A 424 -25.69 -26.54 15.42
C PHE A 424 -26.04 -26.69 16.90
N GLN A 425 -26.65 -25.69 17.54
CA GLN A 425 -27.16 -25.84 18.90
C GLN A 425 -28.41 -26.71 19.00
N SER A 426 -29.12 -26.91 17.88
CA SER A 426 -30.42 -27.56 17.93
C SER A 426 -30.44 -29.02 18.31
N PRO A 427 -29.52 -29.90 17.86
CA PRO A 427 -29.55 -31.28 18.28
C PRO A 427 -29.38 -31.38 19.79
N TYR A 428 -28.51 -30.54 20.36
CA TYR A 428 -28.33 -30.41 21.80
C TYR A 428 -29.63 -29.95 22.49
N ILE A 429 -30.22 -28.84 22.06
CA ILE A 429 -31.41 -28.26 22.72
C ILE A 429 -32.60 -29.22 22.66
N ILE A 430 -32.84 -29.85 21.51
CA ILE A 430 -33.92 -30.84 21.41
C ILE A 430 -33.65 -32.06 22.30
N SER A 431 -32.40 -32.53 22.37
CA SER A 431 -32.06 -33.62 23.29
C SER A 431 -32.28 -33.24 24.76
N LYS A 432 -32.01 -31.99 25.14
CA LYS A 432 -32.28 -31.46 26.48
C LYS A 432 -33.75 -31.28 26.78
N LEU A 433 -34.56 -30.81 25.82
CA LEU A 433 -36.01 -30.74 25.97
C LEU A 433 -36.59 -32.12 26.29
N LYS A 434 -36.21 -33.16 25.53
CA LYS A 434 -36.65 -34.55 25.80
C LYS A 434 -36.24 -35.01 27.20
N TYR A 435 -34.99 -34.76 27.56
CA TYR A 435 -34.41 -35.15 28.85
C TYR A 435 -35.11 -34.45 30.03
N ASN A 436 -35.29 -33.13 29.94
CA ASN A 436 -35.88 -32.31 31.01
C ASN A 436 -37.37 -32.62 31.18
N VAL A 437 -38.14 -32.74 30.09
CA VAL A 437 -39.55 -33.16 30.18
C VAL A 437 -39.66 -34.49 30.92
N ARG A 438 -38.80 -35.46 30.59
CA ARG A 438 -38.82 -36.77 31.22
C ARG A 438 -38.46 -36.71 32.71
N LEU A 439 -37.36 -36.04 33.06
CA LEU A 439 -36.95 -35.93 34.47
C LEU A 439 -37.93 -35.13 35.31
N THR A 440 -38.47 -34.04 34.79
CA THR A 440 -39.55 -33.30 35.46
C THR A 440 -40.75 -34.21 35.69
N SER A 441 -41.19 -34.97 34.68
CA SER A 441 -42.36 -35.85 34.81
C SER A 441 -42.18 -36.91 35.92
N LEU A 442 -40.98 -37.49 36.03
CA LEU A 442 -40.66 -38.45 37.08
C LEU A 442 -40.50 -37.78 38.45
N GLY A 443 -39.89 -36.60 38.50
CA GLY A 443 -39.75 -35.82 39.72
C GLY A 443 -41.10 -35.39 40.30
N LEU A 444 -42.05 -35.02 39.42
CA LEU A 444 -43.41 -34.66 39.80
C LEU A 444 -44.16 -35.85 40.41
N VAL A 445 -44.15 -37.00 39.73
CA VAL A 445 -44.76 -38.23 40.24
C VAL A 445 -44.08 -38.74 41.51
N GLY A 446 -42.77 -38.53 41.63
CA GLY A 446 -41.99 -38.89 42.81
C GLY A 446 -42.05 -37.87 43.96
N GLY A 447 -42.80 -36.77 43.82
CA GLY A 447 -42.91 -35.72 44.84
C GLY A 447 -41.59 -34.99 45.17
N LYS A 448 -40.63 -34.95 44.23
CA LYS A 448 -39.30 -34.33 44.42
C LYS A 448 -39.25 -32.91 43.84
N THR A 449 -39.93 -31.96 44.48
CA THR A 449 -40.08 -30.57 44.03
C THR A 449 -38.77 -29.85 43.70
N ASN A 450 -37.73 -30.03 44.51
CA ASN A 450 -36.41 -29.41 44.27
C ASN A 450 -35.78 -29.85 42.93
N LEU A 451 -35.92 -31.14 42.59
CA LEU A 451 -35.40 -31.69 41.33
C LEU A 451 -36.21 -31.18 40.14
N VAL A 452 -37.53 -31.12 40.30
CA VAL A 452 -38.47 -30.66 39.29
C VAL A 452 -38.19 -29.22 38.89
N LYS A 453 -38.05 -28.32 39.87
CA LYS A 453 -37.84 -26.89 39.62
C LYS A 453 -36.62 -26.62 38.74
N GLU A 454 -35.51 -27.30 39.01
CA GLU A 454 -34.27 -27.14 38.25
C GLU A 454 -34.42 -27.55 36.78
N PHE A 455 -35.03 -28.70 36.51
CA PHE A 455 -35.24 -29.14 35.14
C PHE A 455 -36.29 -28.30 34.41
N MET A 456 -37.27 -27.74 35.15
CA MET A 456 -38.24 -26.80 34.59
C MET A 456 -37.62 -25.47 34.20
N ASP A 457 -36.75 -24.89 35.02
CA ASP A 457 -36.04 -23.65 34.68
C ASP A 457 -35.22 -23.83 33.38
N GLU A 458 -34.49 -24.94 33.25
CA GLU A 458 -33.78 -25.28 32.01
C GLU A 458 -34.74 -25.55 30.85
N LEU A 459 -35.90 -26.18 31.09
CA LEU A 459 -36.89 -26.47 30.05
C LEU A 459 -37.48 -25.19 29.46
N ILE A 460 -37.84 -24.22 30.30
CA ILE A 460 -38.37 -22.90 29.89
C ILE A 460 -37.33 -22.16 29.05
N LEU A 461 -36.07 -22.15 29.50
CA LEU A 461 -34.98 -21.50 28.76
C LEU A 461 -34.78 -22.11 27.36
N HIS A 462 -34.83 -23.44 27.26
CA HIS A 462 -34.69 -24.14 25.98
C HIS A 462 -35.92 -23.97 25.07
N GLU A 463 -37.14 -23.91 25.63
CA GLU A 463 -38.36 -23.60 24.87
C GLU A 463 -38.29 -22.20 24.27
N ASP A 464 -37.90 -21.20 25.08
CA ASP A 464 -37.75 -19.82 24.65
C ASP A 464 -36.73 -19.70 23.50
N PHE A 465 -35.59 -20.39 23.62
CA PHE A 465 -34.62 -20.46 22.53
C PHE A 465 -35.22 -21.07 21.26
N VAL A 466 -35.93 -22.20 21.36
CA VAL A 466 -36.52 -22.87 20.19
C VAL A 466 -37.48 -21.92 19.48
N ARG A 467 -38.34 -21.25 20.24
CA ARG A 467 -39.38 -20.37 19.72
C ARG A 467 -38.83 -19.07 19.15
N ASN A 468 -37.98 -18.38 19.90
CA ASN A 468 -37.58 -17.01 19.58
C ASN A 468 -36.31 -16.92 18.74
N ILE A 469 -35.42 -17.92 18.81
CA ILE A 469 -34.12 -17.90 18.14
C ILE A 469 -34.07 -18.95 17.02
N TYR A 470 -34.40 -20.20 17.35
CA TYR A 470 -34.17 -21.33 16.44
C TYR A 470 -35.15 -21.35 15.27
N VAL A 471 -36.45 -21.36 15.54
CA VAL A 471 -37.52 -21.42 14.53
C VAL A 471 -37.37 -20.29 13.50
N PRO A 472 -37.21 -18.99 13.88
CA PRO A 472 -37.02 -17.91 12.92
C PRO A 472 -35.74 -18.04 12.08
N SER A 473 -34.67 -18.59 12.67
CA SER A 473 -33.39 -18.78 11.97
C SER A 473 -33.45 -19.85 10.89
N ILE A 474 -34.26 -20.88 11.13
CA ILE A 474 -34.31 -22.08 10.29
C ILE A 474 -35.42 -22.07 9.26
N TYR A 475 -36.52 -21.37 9.51
CA TYR A 475 -37.63 -21.28 8.58
C TYR A 475 -37.21 -20.94 7.14
N LYS A 476 -36.14 -20.15 6.97
CA LYS A 476 -35.61 -19.75 5.64
C LYS A 476 -34.75 -20.81 4.94
N ARG A 477 -34.34 -21.88 5.62
CA ARG A 477 -33.32 -22.83 5.14
C ARG A 477 -33.86 -24.24 4.84
N TYR A 478 -35.07 -24.57 5.31
CA TYR A 478 -35.58 -25.94 5.26
C TYR A 478 -36.71 -26.07 4.25
N SER A 479 -36.75 -27.23 3.58
CA SER A 479 -37.86 -27.56 2.71
C SER A 479 -39.12 -27.86 3.53
N ILE A 480 -40.27 -27.60 2.91
CA ILE A 480 -41.60 -27.99 3.38
C ILE A 480 -41.87 -29.46 3.01
N ASP A 481 -40.96 -30.11 2.27
CA ASP A 481 -41.07 -31.50 1.87
C ASP A 481 -40.81 -32.47 3.05
N PRO A 482 -41.51 -33.61 3.10
CA PRO A 482 -41.28 -34.65 4.09
C PRO A 482 -39.90 -35.30 3.92
N ILE A 483 -39.20 -35.58 5.04
CA ILE A 483 -37.81 -36.08 5.05
C ILE A 483 -37.78 -37.63 5.08
N GLY A 484 -38.93 -38.30 5.05
CA GLY A 484 -39.00 -39.77 5.20
C GLY A 484 -38.80 -40.22 6.64
N ILE A 485 -39.01 -39.32 7.61
CA ILE A 485 -38.91 -39.62 9.04
C ILE A 485 -40.32 -39.63 9.61
N TYR A 486 -40.69 -40.78 10.16
CA TYR A 486 -42.00 -41.01 10.74
C TYR A 486 -41.97 -40.65 12.23
N THR A 487 -42.84 -39.71 12.64
CA THR A 487 -43.04 -39.33 14.04
C THR A 487 -44.38 -39.83 14.56
N VAL A 488 -44.41 -40.17 15.84
CA VAL A 488 -45.61 -40.64 16.53
C VAL A 488 -46.41 -39.46 17.04
N LYS A 489 -47.72 -39.48 16.81
CA LYS A 489 -48.68 -38.46 17.23
C LYS A 489 -49.82 -39.13 18.02
N PRO A 490 -49.80 -39.03 19.35
CA PRO A 490 -50.90 -39.50 20.18
C PRO A 490 -52.14 -38.62 19.96
N LEU A 491 -53.30 -39.23 19.71
CA LEU A 491 -54.56 -38.51 19.49
C LEU A 491 -55.32 -38.28 20.80
N ASP A 492 -55.47 -39.31 21.63
CA ASP A 492 -56.22 -39.27 22.89
C ASP A 492 -55.77 -40.36 23.86
N ASN A 493 -56.10 -40.23 25.16
CA ASN A 493 -55.63 -41.10 26.25
C ASN A 493 -55.79 -42.61 25.98
N ASP A 494 -56.84 -43.00 25.25
CA ASP A 494 -57.19 -44.40 24.99
C ASP A 494 -57.15 -44.78 23.49
N ILE A 495 -56.69 -43.88 22.61
CA ILE A 495 -56.79 -44.04 21.14
C ILE A 495 -55.40 -44.29 20.54
N TYR A 496 -55.37 -45.14 19.50
CA TYR A 496 -54.21 -45.50 18.67
C TYR A 496 -53.28 -44.31 18.36
N ASP A 497 -51.97 -44.56 18.41
CA ASP A 497 -50.95 -43.61 18.02
C ASP A 497 -50.87 -43.50 16.48
N GLU A 498 -51.02 -42.29 15.94
CA GLU A 498 -50.83 -42.06 14.50
C GLU A 498 -49.34 -41.91 14.18
N VAL A 499 -48.86 -42.59 13.15
CA VAL A 499 -47.49 -42.45 12.65
C VAL A 499 -47.53 -41.63 11.36
N ARG A 500 -46.90 -40.45 11.35
CA ARG A 500 -46.94 -39.53 10.19
C ARG A 500 -45.54 -39.19 9.71
N ASN A 501 -45.35 -39.19 8.39
CA ASN A 501 -44.16 -38.63 7.75
C ASN A 501 -44.41 -37.14 7.47
N GLU A 502 -44.05 -36.30 8.43
CA GLU A 502 -44.22 -34.87 8.33
C GLU A 502 -42.91 -34.18 7.97
N ASN A 503 -43.00 -32.98 7.41
CA ASN A 503 -41.83 -32.16 7.17
C ASN A 503 -41.19 -31.70 8.49
N TYR A 504 -39.97 -31.20 8.36
CA TYR A 504 -39.17 -30.74 9.48
C TYR A 504 -39.89 -29.70 10.35
N PHE A 505 -40.50 -28.70 9.70
CA PHE A 505 -41.09 -27.56 10.37
C PHE A 505 -42.33 -27.95 11.18
N LEU A 506 -43.19 -28.80 10.63
CA LEU A 506 -44.37 -29.32 11.34
C LEU A 506 -43.98 -30.13 12.58
N ASN A 507 -42.95 -30.96 12.47
CA ASN A 507 -42.40 -31.70 13.61
C ASN A 507 -41.82 -30.77 14.68
N LEU A 508 -41.08 -29.73 14.29
CA LEU A 508 -40.53 -28.73 15.22
C LEU A 508 -41.63 -27.93 15.93
N MET A 509 -42.64 -27.46 15.20
CA MET A 509 -43.78 -26.72 15.78
C MET A 509 -44.62 -27.62 16.71
N ARG A 510 -44.75 -28.91 16.39
CA ARG A 510 -45.43 -29.87 17.27
C ARG A 510 -44.64 -30.11 18.55
N LEU A 511 -43.32 -30.24 18.44
CA LEU A 511 -42.43 -30.36 19.58
C LEU A 511 -42.56 -29.15 20.51
N GLU A 512 -42.43 -27.93 19.97
CA GLU A 512 -42.59 -26.68 20.74
C GLU A 512 -43.96 -26.63 21.43
N ARG A 513 -45.04 -26.88 20.71
CA ARG A 513 -46.39 -26.89 21.28
C ARG A 513 -46.55 -27.90 22.40
N ASN A 514 -45.95 -29.09 22.28
CA ASN A 514 -46.04 -30.13 23.30
C ASN A 514 -45.16 -29.82 24.53
N VAL A 515 -43.99 -29.18 24.34
CA VAL A 515 -43.19 -28.65 25.47
C VAL A 515 -44.00 -27.60 26.22
N ARG A 516 -44.61 -26.65 25.51
CA ARG A 516 -45.38 -25.57 26.13
C ARG A 516 -46.58 -26.09 26.91
N LYS A 517 -47.36 -27.01 26.33
CA LYS A 517 -48.46 -27.66 27.05
C LYS A 517 -47.99 -28.39 28.31
N PHE A 518 -46.79 -28.97 28.29
CA PHE A 518 -46.22 -29.60 29.47
C PHE A 518 -45.84 -28.59 30.54
N ILE A 519 -45.27 -27.44 30.16
CA ILE A 519 -45.00 -26.32 31.07
C ILE A 519 -46.31 -25.80 31.68
N ASP A 520 -47.36 -25.66 30.88
CA ASP A 520 -48.67 -25.21 31.37
C ASP A 520 -49.25 -26.19 32.41
N ILE A 521 -49.17 -27.50 32.16
CA ILE A 521 -49.58 -28.54 33.13
C ILE A 521 -48.76 -28.45 34.43
N TYR A 522 -47.45 -28.23 34.31
CA TYR A 522 -46.59 -28.07 35.48
C TYR A 522 -47.03 -26.86 36.34
N ASN A 523 -47.28 -25.71 35.70
CA ASN A 523 -47.71 -24.50 36.41
C ASN A 523 -49.06 -24.72 37.11
N GLU A 524 -50.00 -25.40 36.46
CA GLU A 524 -51.31 -25.74 37.05
C GLU A 524 -51.17 -26.65 38.28
N ILE A 525 -50.28 -27.64 38.22
CA ILE A 525 -49.96 -28.52 39.35
C ILE A 525 -49.32 -27.72 40.49
N GLU A 526 -48.35 -26.85 40.18
CA GLU A 526 -47.66 -26.02 41.18
C GLU A 526 -48.62 -25.03 41.86
N GLU A 527 -49.50 -24.37 41.10
CA GLU A 527 -50.50 -23.43 41.61
C GLU A 527 -51.61 -24.12 42.44
N SER A 528 -52.07 -25.30 41.99
CA SER A 528 -53.13 -26.05 42.68
C SER A 528 -52.65 -26.77 43.94
N GLY A 529 -51.34 -27.04 44.05
CA GLY A 529 -50.78 -27.87 45.12
C GLY A 529 -51.33 -29.30 45.12
N SER A 530 -51.90 -29.76 44.00
CA SER A 530 -52.55 -31.06 43.90
C SER A 530 -51.54 -32.21 43.85
N GLU A 531 -51.89 -33.36 44.42
CA GLU A 531 -51.07 -34.57 44.29
C GLU A 531 -51.02 -35.02 42.83
N VAL A 532 -49.80 -35.18 42.30
CA VAL A 532 -49.58 -35.56 40.90
C VAL A 532 -49.92 -37.03 40.71
N SER A 533 -50.98 -37.29 39.95
CA SER A 533 -51.38 -38.65 39.59
C SER A 533 -50.37 -39.31 38.65
N LEU A 534 -50.19 -40.63 38.81
CA LEU A 534 -49.45 -41.49 37.87
C LEU A 534 -49.97 -41.37 36.42
N ALA A 535 -51.24 -40.94 36.26
CA ALA A 535 -51.88 -40.67 34.98
C ALA A 535 -51.13 -39.62 34.12
N LEU A 536 -50.30 -38.76 34.74
CA LEU A 536 -49.46 -37.81 34.01
C LEU A 536 -48.50 -38.53 33.04
N LEU A 537 -47.94 -39.67 33.45
CA LEU A 537 -47.00 -40.46 32.63
C LEU A 537 -47.68 -41.12 31.43
N THR A 538 -48.99 -41.34 31.50
CA THR A 538 -49.81 -41.90 30.41
C THR A 538 -50.45 -40.83 29.52
N SER A 539 -50.32 -39.55 29.87
CA SER A 539 -50.88 -38.44 29.10
C SER A 539 -50.39 -38.44 27.64
N PRO A 540 -51.15 -37.85 26.70
CA PRO A 540 -50.79 -37.85 25.28
C PRO A 540 -49.49 -37.09 25.03
N ILE A 541 -49.19 -36.07 25.86
CA ILE A 541 -47.95 -35.30 25.79
C ILE A 541 -46.76 -36.17 26.22
N MET A 542 -46.87 -36.90 27.32
CA MET A 542 -45.80 -37.81 27.75
C MET A 542 -45.59 -38.95 26.76
N ARG A 543 -46.68 -39.53 26.23
CA ARG A 543 -46.59 -40.53 25.15
C ARG A 543 -45.89 -40.00 23.90
N TYR A 544 -46.14 -38.74 23.53
CA TYR A 544 -45.44 -38.10 22.42
C TYR A 544 -43.93 -38.06 22.66
N PHE A 545 -43.48 -37.53 23.81
CA PHE A 545 -42.05 -37.46 24.10
C PHE A 545 -41.42 -38.85 24.23
N LYS A 546 -42.10 -39.78 24.90
CA LYS A 546 -41.70 -41.19 25.03
C LYS A 546 -41.47 -41.85 23.66
N ALA A 547 -42.51 -41.93 22.83
CA ALA A 547 -42.45 -42.64 21.55
C ALA A 547 -41.42 -42.02 20.59
N ASN A 548 -41.34 -40.68 20.57
CA ASN A 548 -40.44 -39.98 19.66
C ASN A 548 -38.99 -39.86 20.18
N SER A 549 -38.76 -40.05 21.49
CA SER A 549 -37.42 -40.03 22.09
C SER A 549 -36.61 -41.30 21.80
N LEU A 550 -37.28 -42.41 21.49
CA LEU A 550 -36.73 -43.70 21.04
C LEU A 550 -36.21 -43.65 19.59
N GLY A 551 -35.54 -42.56 19.22
CA GLY A 551 -34.81 -42.47 17.95
C GLY A 551 -35.55 -41.83 16.78
N GLN A 552 -36.79 -41.33 16.92
CA GLN A 552 -37.49 -40.64 15.83
C GLN A 552 -37.07 -39.16 15.71
N LEU A 553 -36.96 -38.44 16.84
CA LEU A 553 -36.53 -37.02 16.81
C LEU A 553 -35.05 -36.88 16.45
N GLY A 554 -34.22 -37.86 16.79
CA GLY A 554 -32.77 -37.78 16.59
C GLY A 554 -32.36 -37.55 15.14
N PRO A 555 -32.66 -38.47 14.22
CA PRO A 555 -32.37 -38.33 12.80
C PRO A 555 -32.92 -37.03 12.22
N LEU A 556 -34.10 -36.58 12.67
CA LEU A 556 -34.73 -35.34 12.19
C LEU A 556 -33.86 -34.11 12.49
N PHE A 557 -33.41 -33.97 13.74
CA PHE A 557 -32.59 -32.82 14.15
C PHE A 557 -31.11 -32.97 13.80
N ILE A 558 -30.58 -34.19 13.66
CA ILE A 558 -29.23 -34.43 13.13
C ILE A 558 -29.15 -34.08 11.64
N ASN A 559 -30.16 -34.44 10.86
CA ASN A 559 -30.26 -34.05 9.45
C ASN A 559 -30.33 -32.54 9.27
N SER A 560 -30.84 -31.83 10.28
CA SER A 560 -30.83 -30.38 10.32
C SER A 560 -29.40 -29.79 10.24
N ALA A 561 -28.45 -30.36 10.99
CA ALA A 561 -27.05 -29.95 10.91
C ALA A 561 -26.44 -30.23 9.53
N ASN A 562 -26.79 -31.37 8.90
CA ASN A 562 -26.34 -31.71 7.54
C ASN A 562 -26.88 -30.71 6.49
N LEU A 563 -28.15 -30.36 6.58
CA LEU A 563 -28.78 -29.40 5.67
C LEU A 563 -28.17 -28.00 5.79
N ILE A 564 -27.76 -27.63 7.00
CA ILE A 564 -27.05 -26.37 7.24
C ILE A 564 -25.64 -26.39 6.66
N ILE A 565 -24.92 -27.51 6.79
CA ILE A 565 -23.62 -27.69 6.12
C ILE A 565 -23.79 -27.57 4.61
N SER A 566 -24.73 -28.32 4.01
CA SER A 566 -24.96 -28.30 2.56
C SER A 566 -25.44 -26.93 2.06
N GLY A 567 -26.28 -26.23 2.83
CA GLY A 567 -26.73 -24.88 2.48
C GLY A 567 -25.59 -23.88 2.43
N ASN A 568 -24.63 -23.95 3.37
CA ASN A 568 -23.45 -23.10 3.32
C ASN A 568 -22.46 -23.52 2.21
N GLN A 569 -22.31 -24.82 1.96
CA GLN A 569 -21.53 -25.31 0.82
C GLN A 569 -22.03 -24.70 -0.49
N VAL A 570 -23.35 -24.77 -0.76
CA VAL A 570 -23.95 -24.18 -1.97
C VAL A 570 -23.73 -22.67 -2.03
N LEU A 571 -23.86 -21.95 -0.91
CA LEU A 571 -23.59 -20.50 -0.87
C LEU A 571 -22.13 -20.17 -1.21
N ILE A 572 -21.19 -20.95 -0.68
CA ILE A 572 -19.76 -20.73 -0.90
C ILE A 572 -19.36 -21.14 -2.32
N ASP A 573 -19.85 -22.29 -2.82
CA ASP A 573 -19.64 -22.74 -4.20
C ASP A 573 -20.18 -21.72 -5.21
N ASN A 574 -21.38 -21.17 -4.97
CA ASN A 574 -21.93 -20.10 -5.80
C ASN A 574 -21.05 -18.84 -5.78
N THR A 575 -20.46 -18.52 -4.63
CA THR A 575 -19.55 -17.38 -4.50
C THR A 575 -18.25 -17.62 -5.27
N VAL A 576 -17.67 -18.81 -5.14
CA VAL A 576 -16.46 -19.24 -5.87
C VAL A 576 -16.70 -19.22 -7.38
N ASN A 577 -17.83 -19.78 -7.84
CA ASN A 577 -18.22 -19.76 -9.25
C ASN A 577 -18.38 -18.33 -9.78
N PHE A 578 -19.01 -17.45 -9.00
CA PHE A 578 -19.12 -16.03 -9.33
C PHE A 578 -17.74 -15.36 -9.45
N THR A 579 -16.81 -15.67 -8.54
CA THR A 579 -15.43 -15.18 -8.60
C THR A 579 -14.71 -15.67 -9.87
N TYR A 580 -14.87 -16.94 -10.25
CA TYR A 580 -14.32 -17.46 -11.51
C TYR A 580 -14.87 -16.73 -12.73
N ILE A 581 -16.18 -16.41 -12.76
CA ILE A 581 -16.80 -15.65 -13.85
C ILE A 581 -16.19 -14.25 -13.94
N ILE A 582 -16.04 -13.53 -12.83
CA ILE A 582 -15.39 -12.21 -12.81
C ILE A 582 -13.96 -12.30 -13.33
N ILE A 583 -13.19 -13.28 -12.83
CA ILE A 583 -11.81 -13.50 -13.24
C ILE A 583 -11.72 -13.71 -14.76
N GLY A 584 -12.59 -14.56 -15.31
CA GLY A 584 -12.68 -14.80 -16.75
C GLY A 584 -13.01 -13.53 -17.53
N ILE A 585 -14.00 -12.74 -17.10
CA ILE A 585 -14.37 -11.47 -17.73
C ILE A 585 -13.17 -10.51 -17.73
N CYS A 586 -12.46 -10.37 -16.61
CA CYS A 586 -11.32 -9.45 -16.49
C CYS A 586 -10.16 -9.86 -17.41
N ILE A 587 -9.88 -11.16 -17.54
CA ILE A 587 -8.86 -11.67 -18.46
C ILE A 587 -9.26 -11.39 -19.92
N ILE A 588 -10.50 -11.68 -20.31
CA ILE A 588 -11.00 -11.42 -21.67
C ILE A 588 -10.91 -9.93 -22.00
N LEU A 589 -11.34 -9.06 -21.07
CA LEU A 589 -11.24 -7.61 -21.22
C LEU A 589 -9.79 -7.15 -21.38
N ASN A 590 -8.86 -7.72 -20.61
CA ASN A 590 -7.44 -7.40 -20.73
C ASN A 590 -6.88 -7.80 -22.10
N ILE A 591 -7.21 -8.99 -22.59
CA ILE A 591 -6.84 -9.46 -23.94
C ILE A 591 -7.39 -8.49 -24.98
N ILE A 592 -8.67 -8.11 -24.89
CA ILE A 592 -9.28 -7.18 -25.83
C ILE A 592 -8.51 -5.85 -25.84
N VAL A 593 -8.14 -5.34 -24.68
CA VAL A 593 -7.44 -4.06 -24.57
C VAL A 593 -6.03 -4.14 -25.14
N VAL A 594 -5.29 -5.18 -24.79
CA VAL A 594 -3.92 -5.35 -25.30
C VAL A 594 -3.95 -5.48 -26.82
N TYR A 595 -4.82 -6.34 -27.37
CA TYR A 595 -4.82 -6.66 -28.81
C TYR A 595 -5.55 -5.65 -29.69
N PHE A 596 -6.66 -5.06 -29.24
CA PHE A 596 -7.45 -4.13 -30.07
C PHE A 596 -7.14 -2.66 -29.77
N VAL A 597 -6.61 -2.32 -28.59
CA VAL A 597 -6.36 -0.92 -28.23
C VAL A 597 -4.86 -0.62 -28.22
N ILE A 598 -4.08 -1.29 -27.38
CA ILE A 598 -2.66 -0.93 -27.16
C ILE A 598 -1.83 -1.26 -28.41
N ILE A 599 -1.90 -2.50 -28.92
CA ILE A 599 -1.10 -2.91 -30.08
C ILE A 599 -1.41 -2.06 -31.32
N PRO A 600 -2.68 -1.88 -31.76
CA PRO A 600 -2.98 -1.12 -32.97
C PRO A 600 -2.64 0.35 -32.83
N SER A 601 -2.83 0.94 -31.64
CA SER A 601 -2.44 2.32 -31.36
C SER A 601 -0.92 2.52 -31.47
N CYS A 602 -0.13 1.61 -30.91
CA CYS A 602 1.33 1.66 -31.05
C CYS A 602 1.75 1.48 -32.51
N ASN A 603 1.12 0.56 -33.25
CA ASN A 603 1.43 0.33 -34.66
C ASN A 603 1.08 1.55 -35.53
N LYS A 604 -0.06 2.20 -35.30
CA LYS A 604 -0.46 3.41 -36.01
C LYS A 604 0.51 4.56 -35.78
N ASN A 605 1.01 4.72 -34.56
CA ASN A 605 2.06 5.71 -34.29
C ASN A 605 3.34 5.42 -35.06
N VAL A 606 3.77 4.15 -35.12
CA VAL A 606 4.94 3.73 -35.89
C VAL A 606 4.74 4.01 -37.38
N GLU A 607 3.56 3.71 -37.92
CA GLU A 607 3.18 4.00 -39.31
C GLU A 607 3.17 5.50 -39.61
N THR A 608 2.62 6.33 -38.72
CA THR A 608 2.66 7.80 -38.86
C THR A 608 4.09 8.32 -38.90
N ILE A 609 4.97 7.82 -38.01
CA ILE A 609 6.39 8.19 -38.04
C ILE A 609 7.04 7.69 -39.35
N GLN A 610 6.65 6.51 -39.85
CA GLN A 610 7.13 5.96 -41.12
C GLN A 610 6.74 6.81 -42.32
N ASN A 611 5.49 7.25 -42.37
CA ASN A 611 5.00 8.13 -43.43
C ASN A 611 5.73 9.47 -43.42
N ILE A 612 6.12 9.97 -42.25
CA ILE A 612 6.86 11.22 -42.12
C ILE A 612 8.32 11.06 -42.50
N LEU A 613 8.98 9.98 -42.09
CA LEU A 613 10.35 9.70 -42.56
C LEU A 613 10.39 9.40 -44.06
N ASN A 614 9.33 8.83 -44.64
CA ASN A 614 9.22 8.69 -46.09
C ASN A 614 9.18 10.03 -46.84
N VAL A 615 8.87 11.17 -46.18
CA VAL A 615 8.96 12.49 -46.80
C VAL A 615 10.40 12.83 -47.20
N PHE A 616 11.40 12.32 -46.47
CA PHE A 616 12.81 12.53 -46.79
C PHE A 616 13.24 11.90 -48.12
N LYS A 617 12.49 10.91 -48.64
CA LYS A 617 12.73 10.34 -49.98
C LYS A 617 12.53 11.34 -51.11
N TYR A 618 11.73 12.37 -50.87
CA TYR A 618 11.42 13.38 -51.88
C TYR A 618 12.40 14.57 -51.82
N ILE A 619 13.33 14.57 -50.87
CA ILE A 619 14.41 15.56 -50.83
C ILE A 619 15.47 15.12 -51.86
N PRO A 620 15.91 16.00 -52.78
CA PRO A 620 16.96 15.67 -53.72
C PRO A 620 18.22 15.18 -53.00
N ASN A 621 18.77 14.05 -53.46
CA ASN A 621 19.98 13.47 -52.85
C ASN A 621 21.14 14.48 -52.83
N GLU A 622 21.23 15.34 -53.85
CA GLU A 622 22.23 16.41 -53.92
C GLU A 622 22.15 17.36 -52.72
N SER A 623 20.94 17.71 -52.27
CA SER A 623 20.74 18.57 -51.10
C SER A 623 21.07 17.86 -49.79
N VAL A 624 20.79 16.56 -49.70
CA VAL A 624 21.17 15.75 -48.52
C VAL A 624 22.69 15.56 -48.46
N ASP A 625 23.34 15.34 -49.60
CA ASP A 625 24.78 15.24 -49.73
C ASP A 625 25.49 16.55 -49.39
N GLU A 626 24.90 17.70 -49.75
CA GLU A 626 25.40 19.00 -49.35
C GLU A 626 25.41 19.16 -47.81
N ILE A 627 24.32 18.76 -47.13
CA ILE A 627 24.21 18.77 -45.66
C ILE A 627 25.22 17.80 -45.02
N ILE A 628 25.35 16.58 -45.54
CA ILE A 628 26.33 15.59 -45.05
C ILE A 628 27.75 16.14 -45.18
N ASN A 629 28.10 16.69 -46.35
CA ASN A 629 29.41 17.29 -46.60
C ASN A 629 29.66 18.52 -45.72
N GLU A 630 28.62 19.28 -45.37
CA GLU A 630 28.73 20.37 -44.41
C GLU A 630 29.07 19.86 -43.02
N TYR A 631 28.41 18.79 -42.55
CA TYR A 631 28.75 18.16 -41.27
C TYR A 631 30.15 17.56 -41.27
N ASP A 632 30.60 16.91 -42.35
CA ASP A 632 31.97 16.40 -42.44
C ASP A 632 33.00 17.55 -42.36
N LYS A 633 32.77 18.67 -43.05
CA LYS A 633 33.62 19.88 -42.92
C LYS A 633 33.61 20.44 -41.50
N GLN A 634 32.46 20.45 -40.81
CA GLN A 634 32.36 20.92 -39.43
C GLN A 634 33.08 19.96 -38.46
N ILE A 635 33.00 18.65 -38.69
CA ILE A 635 33.74 17.63 -37.94
C ILE A 635 35.24 17.85 -38.12
N ASP A 636 35.72 17.95 -39.36
CA ASP A 636 37.15 18.13 -39.68
C ASP A 636 37.70 19.43 -39.08
N THR A 637 36.97 20.55 -39.22
CA THR A 637 37.39 21.82 -38.64
C THR A 637 37.40 21.83 -37.11
N LEU A 638 36.53 21.07 -36.44
CA LEU A 638 36.55 20.90 -34.99
C LEU A 638 37.68 19.97 -34.53
N HIS A 639 37.99 18.92 -35.31
CA HIS A 639 39.12 18.04 -35.07
C HIS A 639 40.44 18.81 -35.19
N GLU A 640 40.69 19.48 -36.31
CA GLU A 640 41.92 20.24 -36.58
C GLU A 640 42.17 21.35 -35.56
N LYS A 641 41.12 22.02 -35.07
CA LYS A 641 41.26 23.16 -34.14
C LYS A 641 41.43 22.76 -32.68
N HIS A 642 40.91 21.60 -32.27
CA HIS A 642 40.72 21.33 -30.85
C HIS A 642 41.19 19.96 -30.36
N ILE A 643 41.59 19.04 -31.24
CA ILE A 643 42.06 17.71 -30.85
C ILE A 643 43.47 17.49 -31.42
N ASN A 644 44.48 17.36 -30.55
CA ASN A 644 45.81 16.89 -30.96
C ASN A 644 45.74 15.40 -31.32
N ASP A 645 46.22 15.03 -32.51
CA ASP A 645 45.96 13.77 -33.24
C ASP A 645 46.23 12.45 -32.50
N ASN A 646 46.99 12.44 -31.40
CA ASN A 646 47.54 11.19 -30.85
C ASN A 646 46.61 10.35 -29.95
N ILE A 647 45.39 10.81 -29.60
CA ILE A 647 44.51 10.08 -28.66
C ILE A 647 43.21 9.57 -29.30
N TYR A 648 42.78 10.12 -30.44
CA TYR A 648 41.41 9.94 -30.92
C TYR A 648 41.20 8.80 -31.94
N GLU A 649 42.16 8.52 -32.82
CA GLU A 649 41.99 7.48 -33.86
C GLU A 649 41.82 6.06 -33.28
N SER A 650 42.35 5.80 -32.07
CA SER A 650 42.28 4.46 -31.45
C SER A 650 40.91 4.10 -30.85
N ASN A 651 40.04 5.07 -30.57
CA ASN A 651 38.72 4.83 -29.95
C ASN A 651 37.55 4.87 -30.94
N ILE A 652 37.70 5.53 -32.08
CA ILE A 652 36.67 5.60 -33.12
C ILE A 652 36.66 4.31 -33.96
N ASN A 653 37.83 3.73 -34.26
CA ASN A 653 37.93 2.55 -35.12
C ASN A 653 37.74 1.20 -34.39
N ASN A 654 37.72 1.17 -33.05
CA ASN A 654 37.70 -0.09 -32.28
C ASN A 654 36.32 -0.53 -31.77
N ASN A 655 35.24 0.22 -32.02
CA ASN A 655 33.91 -0.13 -31.49
C ASN A 655 32.87 -0.63 -32.50
N ASP A 656 33.14 -0.56 -33.82
CA ASP A 656 32.17 -0.98 -34.83
C ASP A 656 32.69 -2.18 -35.64
N ASN A 657 32.84 -3.32 -34.96
CA ASN A 657 32.71 -4.60 -35.65
C ASN A 657 31.23 -4.79 -36.01
N ASP A 658 30.89 -4.39 -37.23
CA ASP A 658 29.58 -4.42 -37.93
C ASP A 658 28.76 -5.73 -37.83
N ASN A 659 29.31 -6.79 -37.24
CA ASN A 659 28.69 -8.12 -37.20
C ASN A 659 27.79 -8.36 -35.98
N ASN A 660 27.84 -7.51 -34.96
CA ASN A 660 26.87 -7.54 -33.85
C ASN A 660 25.88 -6.37 -33.96
N LYS A 661 25.08 -6.34 -35.03
CA LYS A 661 23.76 -5.69 -34.99
C LYS A 661 22.90 -6.42 -33.96
N GLU A 662 23.19 -6.21 -32.68
CA GLU A 662 22.29 -6.59 -31.60
C GLU A 662 20.89 -6.06 -31.95
N ARG A 663 19.84 -6.80 -31.63
CA ARG A 663 18.46 -6.40 -31.95
C ARG A 663 18.10 -5.14 -31.14
N TYR A 664 18.45 -3.97 -31.67
CA TYR A 664 18.20 -2.70 -31.03
C TYR A 664 16.68 -2.49 -30.92
N LEU A 665 16.17 -2.59 -29.69
CA LEU A 665 14.77 -2.33 -29.37
C LEU A 665 14.52 -0.81 -29.40
N CYS A 666 13.89 -0.34 -30.47
CA CYS A 666 13.41 1.04 -30.64
C CYS A 666 12.58 1.52 -29.43
N SER A 667 12.64 2.82 -29.11
CA SER A 667 11.87 3.44 -28.02
C SER A 667 10.37 3.16 -28.08
N THR A 668 9.77 3.08 -29.28
CA THR A 668 8.35 2.72 -29.45
C THR A 668 8.04 1.29 -28.99
N MET A 669 8.92 0.33 -29.24
CA MET A 669 8.79 -1.03 -28.71
C MET A 669 8.92 -1.05 -27.19
N ARG A 670 9.83 -0.26 -26.61
CA ARG A 670 9.96 -0.13 -25.15
C ARG A 670 8.69 0.46 -24.51
N ILE A 671 8.07 1.45 -25.15
CA ILE A 671 6.80 2.03 -24.68
C ILE A 671 5.67 1.00 -24.77
N LYS A 672 5.56 0.27 -25.89
CA LYS A 672 4.60 -0.82 -26.07
C LYS A 672 4.73 -1.86 -24.96
N THR A 673 5.95 -2.34 -24.69
CA THR A 673 6.20 -3.29 -23.61
C THR A 673 5.77 -2.71 -22.27
N LYS A 674 6.18 -1.49 -21.92
CA LYS A 674 5.78 -0.84 -20.65
C LYS A 674 4.27 -0.71 -20.47
N LEU A 675 3.53 -0.37 -21.54
CA LEU A 675 2.07 -0.28 -21.50
C LEU A 675 1.41 -1.64 -21.30
N ILE A 676 1.92 -2.69 -21.96
CA ILE A 676 1.46 -4.06 -21.74
C ILE A 676 1.75 -4.50 -20.30
N THR A 677 2.96 -4.25 -19.79
CA THR A 677 3.32 -4.60 -18.40
C THR A 677 2.43 -3.86 -17.39
N PHE A 678 2.16 -2.58 -17.62
CA PHE A 678 1.25 -1.78 -16.79
C PHE A 678 -0.17 -2.36 -16.79
N SER A 679 -0.69 -2.77 -17.96
CA SER A 679 -2.00 -3.41 -18.08
C SER A 679 -2.08 -4.73 -17.30
N ILE A 680 -1.04 -5.56 -17.35
CA ILE A 680 -0.95 -6.81 -16.60
C ILE A 680 -0.91 -6.55 -15.08
N ILE A 681 -0.09 -5.59 -14.62
CA ILE A 681 -0.02 -5.24 -13.19
C ILE A 681 -1.37 -4.72 -12.69
N SER A 682 -2.05 -3.87 -13.48
CA SER A 682 -3.37 -3.37 -13.13
C SER A 682 -4.42 -4.49 -13.04
N LEU A 683 -4.33 -5.51 -13.90
CA LEU A 683 -5.19 -6.69 -13.82
C LEU A 683 -4.95 -7.47 -12.53
N ILE A 684 -3.70 -7.75 -12.19
CA ILE A 684 -3.35 -8.48 -10.95
C ILE A 684 -3.89 -7.74 -9.72
N LEU A 685 -3.72 -6.42 -9.66
CA LEU A 685 -4.23 -5.60 -8.55
C LEU A 685 -5.76 -5.63 -8.45
N LEU A 686 -6.48 -5.64 -9.58
CA LEU A 686 -7.94 -5.73 -9.61
C LEU A 686 -8.45 -7.11 -9.16
N MET A 687 -7.66 -8.16 -9.39
CA MET A 687 -7.99 -9.54 -9.08
C MET A 687 -7.67 -9.91 -7.63
N PHE A 688 -6.77 -9.16 -6.97
CA PHE A 688 -6.33 -9.45 -5.60
C PHE A 688 -7.47 -9.61 -4.57
N PRO A 689 -8.50 -8.74 -4.52
CA PRO A 689 -9.62 -8.93 -3.60
C PRO A 689 -10.44 -10.20 -3.87
N CYS A 690 -10.54 -10.61 -5.14
CA CYS A 690 -11.23 -11.82 -5.56
C CYS A 690 -10.46 -13.08 -5.13
N LEU A 691 -9.12 -13.03 -5.13
CA LEU A 691 -8.29 -14.16 -4.75
C LEU A 691 -8.45 -14.58 -3.29
N PHE A 692 -8.88 -13.65 -2.43
CA PHE A 692 -9.09 -13.93 -1.01
C PHE A 692 -10.08 -15.09 -0.82
N ILE A 693 -11.18 -15.16 -1.57
CA ILE A 693 -12.19 -16.22 -1.40
C ILE A 693 -11.58 -17.64 -1.56
N PHE A 694 -10.62 -17.82 -2.46
CA PHE A 694 -9.96 -19.12 -2.66
C PHE A 694 -9.11 -19.55 -1.47
N VAL A 695 -8.46 -18.59 -0.80
CA VAL A 695 -7.60 -18.89 0.35
C VAL A 695 -8.44 -19.38 1.54
N PHE A 696 -9.68 -18.91 1.67
CA PHE A 696 -10.52 -19.20 2.84
C PHE A 696 -11.59 -20.26 2.60
N ASN A 697 -11.91 -20.60 1.35
CA ASN A 697 -13.00 -21.54 1.05
C ASN A 697 -12.83 -22.87 1.80
N ASP A 698 -11.69 -23.54 1.60
CA ASP A 698 -11.45 -24.86 2.17
C ASP A 698 -11.38 -24.80 3.70
N ASP A 699 -10.69 -23.79 4.27
CA ASP A 699 -10.60 -23.57 5.72
C ASP A 699 -11.99 -23.37 6.35
N VAL A 700 -12.82 -22.51 5.75
CA VAL A 700 -14.16 -22.18 6.26
C VAL A 700 -15.08 -23.39 6.13
N MET A 701 -15.05 -24.09 4.99
CA MET A 701 -15.88 -25.27 4.80
C MET A 701 -15.48 -26.41 5.73
N ASN A 702 -14.19 -26.70 5.86
CA ASN A 702 -13.69 -27.70 6.80
C ASN A 702 -14.10 -27.34 8.24
N ALA A 703 -14.02 -26.07 8.63
CA ALA A 703 -14.47 -25.63 9.95
C ALA A 703 -15.99 -25.82 10.14
N ILE A 704 -16.81 -25.48 9.14
CA ILE A 704 -18.28 -25.66 9.20
C ILE A 704 -18.64 -27.15 9.29
N ILE A 705 -18.01 -28.00 8.48
CA ILE A 705 -18.22 -29.46 8.48
C ILE A 705 -17.80 -30.03 9.83
N TYR A 706 -16.64 -29.64 10.34
CA TYR A 706 -16.15 -30.06 11.64
C TYR A 706 -17.13 -29.67 12.75
N LEU A 707 -17.54 -28.40 12.80
CA LEU A 707 -18.47 -27.89 13.82
C LEU A 707 -19.83 -28.59 13.76
N GLY A 708 -20.36 -28.82 12.56
CA GLY A 708 -21.64 -29.49 12.40
C GLY A 708 -21.59 -30.97 12.81
N ASN A 709 -20.48 -31.68 12.60
CA ASN A 709 -20.32 -33.04 13.13
C ASN A 709 -20.04 -33.04 14.65
N SER A 710 -19.27 -32.07 15.15
CA SER A 710 -19.09 -31.87 16.60
C SER A 710 -20.41 -31.58 17.32
N ALA A 711 -21.36 -30.90 16.67
CA ALA A 711 -22.70 -30.66 17.22
C ALA A 711 -23.51 -31.96 17.39
N LYS A 712 -23.39 -32.90 16.45
CA LYS A 712 -24.05 -34.22 16.54
C LYS A 712 -23.56 -35.02 17.74
N ARG A 713 -22.27 -34.91 18.08
CA ARG A 713 -21.67 -35.54 19.27
C ARG A 713 -22.46 -35.20 20.53
N VAL A 714 -22.80 -33.93 20.73
CA VAL A 714 -23.51 -33.47 21.93
C VAL A 714 -24.93 -34.06 22.02
N TYR A 715 -25.61 -34.21 20.89
CA TYR A 715 -26.89 -34.92 20.83
C TYR A 715 -26.77 -36.38 21.30
N TYR A 716 -25.76 -37.10 20.82
CA TYR A 716 -25.57 -38.50 21.18
C TYR A 716 -25.19 -38.67 22.64
N VAL A 717 -24.36 -37.77 23.21
CA VAL A 717 -24.06 -37.76 24.66
C VAL A 717 -25.33 -37.66 25.50
N ASN A 718 -26.22 -36.71 25.17
CA ASN A 718 -27.49 -36.57 25.91
C ASN A 718 -28.43 -37.76 25.68
N SER A 719 -28.41 -38.37 24.49
CA SER A 719 -29.23 -39.56 24.18
C SER A 719 -28.74 -40.80 24.93
N VAL A 720 -27.43 -40.98 25.05
CA VAL A 720 -26.80 -42.00 25.91
C VAL A 720 -27.16 -41.75 27.36
N GLY A 721 -27.04 -40.51 27.85
CA GLY A 721 -27.41 -40.14 29.22
C GLY A 721 -28.87 -40.44 29.54
N LEU A 722 -29.80 -40.08 28.66
CA LEU A 722 -31.23 -40.41 28.79
C LEU A 722 -31.43 -41.93 28.83
N SER A 723 -30.83 -42.67 27.89
CA SER A 723 -31.03 -44.11 27.78
C SER A 723 -30.42 -44.88 28.95
N ALA A 724 -29.28 -44.41 29.48
CA ALA A 724 -28.65 -44.96 30.67
C ALA A 724 -29.52 -44.71 31.91
N PHE A 725 -30.07 -43.51 32.04
CA PHE A 725 -31.03 -43.18 33.09
C PHE A 725 -32.26 -44.10 33.02
N GLU A 726 -32.89 -44.24 31.86
CA GLU A 726 -34.05 -45.14 31.70
C GLU A 726 -33.71 -46.62 31.96
N THR A 727 -32.48 -47.04 31.64
CA THR A 727 -31.99 -48.38 31.95
C THR A 727 -31.90 -48.62 33.46
N ILE A 728 -31.43 -47.63 34.23
CA ILE A 728 -31.32 -47.72 35.69
C ILE A 728 -32.70 -47.75 36.34
N PHE A 729 -33.64 -46.93 35.87
CA PHE A 729 -35.00 -46.90 36.41
C PHE A 729 -35.85 -48.11 36.01
N HIS A 730 -35.39 -48.92 35.04
CA HIS A 730 -36.11 -50.09 34.53
C HIS A 730 -37.57 -49.76 34.16
N ASP A 731 -37.83 -48.62 33.54
CA ASP A 731 -39.19 -48.27 33.11
C ASP A 731 -39.62 -49.11 31.89
N THR A 732 -40.04 -50.33 32.20
CA THR A 732 -40.58 -51.30 31.25
C THR A 732 -41.87 -50.82 30.59
N THR A 733 -42.60 -49.90 31.22
CA THR A 733 -43.84 -49.35 30.68
C THR A 733 -43.57 -48.29 29.62
N SER A 734 -42.47 -47.54 29.77
CA SER A 734 -42.15 -46.39 28.91
C SER A 734 -41.17 -46.67 27.79
N PHE A 735 -40.09 -47.40 28.05
CA PHE A 735 -39.04 -47.63 27.05
C PHE A 735 -38.94 -49.11 26.62
N GLY A 736 -39.73 -49.99 27.26
CA GLY A 736 -39.79 -51.41 26.96
C GLY A 736 -38.48 -52.15 27.27
N LYS A 737 -38.35 -53.41 26.83
CA LYS A 737 -37.13 -54.21 27.05
C LYS A 737 -35.95 -53.81 26.15
N LYS A 738 -36.16 -52.91 25.18
CA LYS A 738 -35.18 -52.53 24.15
C LYS A 738 -34.30 -51.33 24.52
N VAL A 739 -34.45 -50.76 25.73
CA VAL A 739 -33.65 -49.59 26.17
C VAL A 739 -32.16 -49.90 26.13
N ASN A 740 -31.76 -51.07 26.63
CA ASN A 740 -30.36 -51.46 26.70
C ASN A 740 -29.74 -51.53 25.31
N SER A 741 -30.44 -52.14 24.33
CA SER A 741 -29.94 -52.18 22.94
C SER A 741 -29.79 -50.78 22.35
N TYR A 742 -30.73 -49.88 22.63
CA TYR A 742 -30.67 -48.50 22.13
C TYR A 742 -29.55 -47.69 22.80
N LEU A 743 -29.30 -47.91 24.10
CA LEU A 743 -28.17 -47.33 24.81
C LEU A 743 -26.83 -47.71 24.15
N PHE A 744 -26.62 -49.01 23.89
CA PHE A 744 -25.39 -49.48 23.25
C PHE A 744 -25.26 -48.96 21.81
N GLU A 745 -26.34 -48.94 21.04
CA GLU A 745 -26.36 -48.39 19.69
C GLU A 745 -25.95 -46.91 19.68
N MET A 746 -26.52 -46.08 20.57
CA MET A 746 -26.17 -44.67 20.68
C MET A 746 -24.73 -44.45 21.16
N ALA A 747 -24.22 -45.31 22.05
CA ALA A 747 -22.84 -45.27 22.51
C ALA A 747 -21.84 -45.60 21.40
N ASP A 748 -22.14 -46.61 20.57
CA ASP A 748 -21.32 -46.99 19.42
C ASP A 748 -21.28 -45.86 18.37
N ILE A 749 -22.42 -45.23 18.09
CA ILE A 749 -22.49 -44.08 17.19
C ILE A 749 -21.68 -42.90 17.74
N LEU A 750 -21.81 -42.60 19.03
CA LEU A 750 -21.04 -41.54 19.70
C LEU A 750 -19.53 -41.80 19.58
N GLN A 751 -19.08 -43.01 19.89
CA GLN A 751 -17.67 -43.37 19.82
C GLN A 751 -17.13 -43.32 18.39
N LYS A 752 -17.92 -43.76 17.40
CA LYS A 752 -17.57 -43.66 15.98
C LYS A 752 -17.40 -42.20 15.54
N GLU A 753 -18.33 -41.32 15.90
CA GLU A 753 -18.23 -39.90 15.56
C GLU A 753 -17.07 -39.21 16.28
N GLU A 754 -16.78 -39.57 17.53
CA GLU A 754 -15.63 -39.05 18.26
C GLU A 754 -14.30 -39.46 17.61
N ASN A 755 -14.17 -40.73 17.19
CA ASN A 755 -12.98 -41.22 16.49
C ASN A 755 -12.78 -40.51 15.14
N LYS A 756 -13.86 -40.25 14.38
CA LYS A 756 -13.79 -39.47 13.14
C LYS A 756 -13.35 -38.02 13.37
N LEU A 757 -13.88 -37.37 14.42
CA LEU A 757 -13.49 -36.01 14.78
C LEU A 757 -12.01 -35.94 15.22
N LYS A 758 -11.53 -36.93 15.98
CA LYS A 758 -10.12 -37.00 16.43
C LYS A 758 -9.15 -37.31 15.29
N SER A 759 -9.54 -38.19 14.36
CA SER A 759 -8.69 -38.59 13.23
C SER A 759 -8.56 -37.52 12.14
N GLY A 760 -9.34 -36.44 12.20
CA GLY A 760 -9.35 -35.40 11.16
C GLY A 760 -10.08 -35.84 9.89
N TYR A 761 -10.94 -36.86 9.96
CA TYR A 761 -11.73 -37.37 8.84
C TYR A 761 -12.53 -36.27 8.11
N TYR A 762 -12.93 -35.22 8.84
CA TYR A 762 -13.71 -34.09 8.34
C TYR A 762 -12.85 -32.93 7.81
N GLY A 763 -11.74 -33.24 7.16
CA GLY A 763 -10.89 -32.29 6.44
C GLY A 763 -9.71 -31.73 7.25
N ALA A 764 -9.80 -31.73 8.58
CA ALA A 764 -8.70 -31.28 9.42
C ALA A 764 -8.77 -31.89 10.83
N PRO A 765 -7.65 -32.33 11.42
CA PRO A 765 -7.61 -32.82 12.79
C PRO A 765 -7.91 -31.71 13.78
N LEU A 766 -8.32 -32.07 14.98
CA LEU A 766 -8.66 -31.11 16.03
C LEU A 766 -7.48 -30.15 16.36
N THR A 767 -6.25 -30.61 16.17
CA THR A 767 -5.01 -29.83 16.31
C THR A 767 -4.78 -28.78 15.23
N SER A 768 -5.38 -28.91 14.05
CA SER A 768 -5.20 -27.91 12.97
C SER A 768 -6.06 -26.67 13.19
N PHE A 769 -7.07 -26.74 14.04
CA PHE A 769 -7.83 -25.58 14.49
C PHE A 769 -7.26 -25.07 15.81
N GLU A 770 -6.07 -24.44 15.78
CA GLU A 770 -5.39 -23.93 16.98
C GLU A 770 -6.29 -23.02 17.86
N TYR A 771 -7.21 -22.29 17.23
CA TYR A 771 -8.20 -21.47 17.94
C TYR A 771 -9.36 -22.28 18.53
N LEU A 772 -9.64 -23.47 18.01
CA LEU A 772 -10.59 -24.41 18.60
C LEU A 772 -9.91 -25.43 19.51
N SER A 773 -8.59 -25.58 19.49
CA SER A 773 -7.88 -26.59 20.31
C SER A 773 -8.06 -26.32 21.80
N GLU A 774 -8.29 -25.06 22.19
CA GLU A 774 -8.65 -24.72 23.56
C GLU A 774 -10.07 -25.19 23.95
N PHE A 775 -11.01 -25.20 22.99
CA PHE A 775 -12.41 -25.60 23.16
C PHE A 775 -12.65 -27.09 22.94
N LEU A 776 -11.82 -27.73 22.11
CA LEU A 776 -12.00 -29.10 21.63
C LEU A 776 -10.92 -30.05 22.16
N GLY A 777 -9.71 -29.54 22.45
CA GLY A 777 -8.52 -30.33 22.83
C GLY A 777 -8.48 -30.66 24.31
N LYS A 778 -9.46 -30.16 25.07
CA LYS A 778 -9.74 -30.51 26.46
C LYS A 778 -11.06 -31.29 26.47
N PRO A 779 -11.04 -32.62 26.40
CA PRO A 779 -12.27 -33.40 26.52
C PRO A 779 -12.88 -33.16 27.91
N GLY A 780 -14.14 -32.74 27.96
CA GLY A 780 -14.86 -32.43 29.21
C GLY A 780 -14.52 -31.03 29.72
N CYS A 781 -15.45 -30.11 29.92
CA CYS A 781 -16.65 -30.28 30.69
C CYS A 781 -17.60 -29.13 30.34
N VAL A 782 -18.57 -29.38 29.48
CA VAL A 782 -19.72 -28.48 29.26
C VAL A 782 -20.84 -29.05 30.11
N ARG A 783 -20.83 -28.74 31.42
CA ARG A 783 -21.98 -29.05 32.28
C ARG A 783 -22.91 -27.84 32.36
N SER A 784 -24.13 -28.08 32.84
CA SER A 784 -25.01 -26.98 33.24
C SER A 784 -24.30 -26.10 34.27
N GLU A 785 -24.72 -24.84 34.38
CA GLU A 785 -24.09 -23.84 35.25
C GLU A 785 -23.97 -24.33 36.70
N ARG A 786 -24.90 -25.20 37.12
CA ARG A 786 -24.89 -25.93 38.39
C ARG A 786 -23.62 -26.74 38.62
N TYR A 787 -23.10 -27.44 37.63
CA TYR A 787 -21.92 -28.28 37.75
C TYR A 787 -20.69 -27.63 37.09
N LYS A 788 -20.79 -26.33 36.80
CA LYS A 788 -19.66 -25.56 36.27
C LYS A 788 -18.49 -25.59 37.25
N TYR A 789 -18.76 -25.59 38.55
CA TYR A 789 -17.72 -25.77 39.56
C TYR A 789 -17.00 -27.12 39.40
N GLN A 790 -17.69 -28.22 39.08
CA GLN A 790 -17.05 -29.52 38.84
C GLN A 790 -16.14 -29.50 37.60
N CYS A 791 -16.48 -28.68 36.62
CA CYS A 791 -15.63 -28.42 35.45
C CYS A 791 -14.43 -27.54 35.78
N GLU A 792 -14.64 -26.48 36.57
CA GLU A 792 -13.60 -25.55 37.02
C GLU A 792 -12.61 -26.21 37.98
N GLU A 793 -13.12 -27.07 38.86
CA GLU A 793 -12.38 -27.87 39.84
C GLU A 793 -11.80 -29.14 39.25
N ARG A 794 -12.22 -29.51 38.03
CA ARG A 794 -11.73 -30.70 37.33
C ARG A 794 -11.89 -31.98 38.16
N GLU A 795 -13.03 -32.10 38.81
CA GLU A 795 -13.36 -33.18 39.77
C GLU A 795 -13.27 -34.58 39.14
N PHE A 796 -13.33 -34.68 37.81
CA PHE A 796 -13.26 -35.93 37.04
C PHE A 796 -12.10 -35.97 36.02
N ASP A 797 -11.18 -35.02 36.13
CA ASP A 797 -10.09 -34.75 35.18
C ASP A 797 -8.76 -35.19 35.83
N ASP A 798 -8.58 -36.49 36.09
CA ASP A 798 -7.28 -37.04 36.47
C ASP A 798 -6.32 -37.01 35.27
N GLY A 799 -5.83 -35.80 34.97
CA GLY A 799 -5.01 -35.48 33.79
C GLY A 799 -4.91 -33.97 33.50
N LYS A 800 -4.67 -33.18 34.54
CA LYS A 800 -4.47 -31.71 34.63
C LYS A 800 -4.23 -30.93 33.33
N ILE A 801 -4.94 -29.81 33.22
CA ILE A 801 -4.49 -28.43 32.89
C ILE A 801 -5.47 -27.47 33.62
N ARG A 802 -5.33 -26.15 33.62
CA ARG A 802 -6.32 -25.19 34.16
C ARG A 802 -6.60 -24.16 33.09
N ILE A 803 -7.83 -23.60 32.97
CA ILE A 803 -7.97 -22.15 32.75
C ILE A 803 -9.26 -21.61 33.41
N ASN A 804 -9.13 -20.38 33.91
CA ASN A 804 -10.22 -19.44 34.15
C ASN A 804 -10.33 -18.54 32.91
N GLU A 805 -11.54 -18.41 32.33
CA GLU A 805 -12.18 -17.16 31.87
C GLU A 805 -13.36 -17.43 30.94
N LYS A 806 -14.42 -16.61 31.06
CA LYS A 806 -15.58 -16.56 30.15
C LYS A 806 -15.12 -16.02 28.79
N ILE A 807 -15.30 -16.80 27.72
CA ILE A 807 -14.90 -16.37 26.37
C ILE A 807 -16.10 -16.30 25.42
N ASP A 808 -16.22 -15.12 24.81
CA ASP A 808 -17.26 -14.69 23.90
C ASP A 808 -16.94 -15.15 22.46
N PHE A 809 -17.47 -16.32 22.08
CA PHE A 809 -17.17 -17.04 20.82
C PHE A 809 -17.31 -16.17 19.57
N TYR A 810 -18.31 -15.27 19.55
CA TYR A 810 -18.53 -14.28 18.49
C TYR A 810 -17.36 -13.31 18.35
N LYS A 811 -16.82 -12.80 19.46
CA LYS A 811 -15.75 -11.81 19.47
C LYS A 811 -14.44 -12.39 18.92
N ASN A 812 -14.23 -13.70 19.11
CA ASN A 812 -13.03 -14.40 18.67
C ASN A 812 -13.09 -14.85 17.22
N ILE A 813 -14.20 -15.41 16.72
CA ILE A 813 -14.37 -15.67 15.27
C ILE A 813 -14.31 -14.36 14.49
N TYR A 814 -14.95 -13.30 14.99
CA TYR A 814 -14.91 -11.98 14.36
C TYR A 814 -13.51 -11.34 14.44
N LYS A 815 -12.76 -11.52 15.54
CA LYS A 815 -11.33 -11.13 15.63
C LYS A 815 -10.47 -11.91 14.65
N LEU A 816 -10.76 -13.17 14.36
CA LEU A 816 -9.90 -14.03 13.54
C LEU A 816 -10.12 -13.79 12.05
N ILE A 817 -11.40 -13.63 11.63
CA ILE A 817 -11.74 -13.06 10.33
C ILE A 817 -11.06 -11.68 10.19
N LYS A 818 -11.08 -10.85 11.24
CA LYS A 818 -10.44 -9.53 11.24
C LYS A 818 -8.91 -9.58 11.21
N ILE A 819 -8.25 -10.54 11.86
CA ILE A 819 -6.78 -10.68 11.89
C ILE A 819 -6.25 -11.24 10.56
N LYS A 820 -6.92 -12.26 9.99
CA LYS A 820 -6.57 -12.80 8.67
C LYS A 820 -7.01 -11.93 7.48
N VAL A 821 -7.88 -10.92 7.69
CA VAL A 821 -8.24 -9.86 6.70
C VAL A 821 -7.30 -8.65 6.81
N VAL A 822 -6.60 -8.48 7.94
CA VAL A 822 -5.63 -7.39 8.18
C VAL A 822 -4.21 -7.76 7.75
N LEU A 823 -3.88 -9.07 7.70
CA LEU A 823 -2.71 -9.64 7.02
C LEU A 823 -3.07 -9.96 5.57
#